data_AF-A0A1U8I066-F1
#
_entry.id   AF-A0A1U8I066-F1
#
_cell.length_a   1.000
_cell.length_b   1.000
_cell.length_c   1.000
_cell.angle_alpha   90.00
_cell.angle_beta   90.00
_cell.angle_gamma   90.00
#
_symmetry.space_group_name_H-M   'P 1'
#
loop_
_entity.id
_entity.type
_entity.pdbx_description
1 polymer ?
#
loop_
_entity_poly.entity_id
_entity_poly.type
_entity_poly.pdbx_seq_one_letter_code
_entity_poly.pdbx_strand_id
1 'polypeptide(L)'
;MKSSIYGISFFFLFCIFPLVSGQLASNQSNTMITVSHQLANSSWNVEKEQNPCLWEGVTCNAPHNDSILSLSLSGFGLSNSSFLPLLCQINSLQSLDFSSNLFNSIPVEFFNTCGEIDGLKSLNFSKNKLVGSLPTFQKFAGLESLDLSFNALNGSIDSQLNGLSALKSLNLSCNNFTGSVPSRLGKSRVLEQLELSMNRFTGEIASEIGEHGNLIKIDLSENYLNGFIPESFVNLTKLETLILSSNQLHGEIPAGLLGITTLQRFSANQNNFVGLPSITTSMSLKILDLSYNKIAGRILPQLLLGSNLQTVDLSYNMLTGPVPVNISSSLVRLRLGSNNLSGQIPSTSFVSSPNLTYLELDNNSLTGTIPPQIGSNRKLALLNLAQNKLNGTLPDELLNLTQLEVLKLQLNKLSGEIPNQIGRLNMLSVLNISWNSLNGIIPPSISNCGKLISLNLQNNGLTGLIPDAIGNLKFLLELQLGENKLHGRIPDMPQKLQISLNLSFNNFDGPIPKTLSELNDLEVLDLSNNSFSGEVPDFLGTLSSLSQLVLSNNQLYGVLPQFKRNFSVYIDGNPQLHRPQDHPPVLSKKGKSVGVTIVITFAAAVLAVVVVAIVFLLISRRLSKVNEEQLQSLEVFSPPRVIQGNMLTANGVHRSNIDFTKAMEAVASPANIVLKTRFSTYYKAMMPSGASYYVKKLNWSDKIFQLGSPDKFEQEIEALGKLSNSNIMIPLAYVLTVDSAYLFYEFSPKGTLYDILHGSLKSSLDWASRYSIAVGVAQGLAFLHGCTSSPILLIDLSSRSIVLKSLKEPQVGDIELCKVIDPSKSNGSLSTVAGSVGYIPPEYAYTMRVTMAGNVYSFGVVLLELLTGKAAVSEGTELAKWVLSNSVRPNKLDHILDFSISRTSLVVRNQMLAVLKVALACVSVTPESRPKMKSVLRMILNVR
;
A
#
# COMPACT_ATOMS: atom_id res chain seq x y z
N MET A 1 -51.24 -15.66 59.72
CA MET A 1 -51.55 -16.74 58.75
C MET A 1 -50.33 -16.92 57.85
N LYS A 2 -49.84 -18.17 57.75
CA LYS A 2 -49.05 -18.84 56.67
C LYS A 2 -48.49 -17.95 55.53
N SER A 3 -47.26 -18.09 55.01
CA SER A 3 -46.26 -19.17 55.04
C SER A 3 -44.98 -18.71 54.27
N SER A 4 -43.82 -19.22 54.73
CA SER A 4 -42.56 -19.55 54.03
C SER A 4 -41.71 -18.46 53.34
N ILE A 5 -40.44 -18.33 53.77
CA ILE A 5 -39.24 -18.72 52.98
C ILE A 5 -38.08 -18.96 53.96
N TYR A 6 -37.30 -20.00 53.64
CA TYR A 6 -36.21 -20.61 54.41
C TYR A 6 -34.99 -19.69 54.64
N GLY A 7 -34.46 -19.70 55.86
CA GLY A 7 -33.11 -19.28 56.20
C GLY A 7 -32.55 -20.21 57.26
N ILE A 8 -31.78 -21.24 56.84
CA ILE A 8 -31.04 -22.12 57.75
C ILE A 8 -29.57 -21.81 57.54
N SER A 9 -28.95 -21.19 58.53
CA SER A 9 -27.51 -21.05 58.66
C SER A 9 -27.00 -22.27 59.43
N PHE A 10 -26.32 -23.19 58.75
CA PHE A 10 -25.60 -24.30 59.38
C PHE A 10 -24.13 -23.89 59.55
N PHE A 11 -23.69 -23.78 60.80
CA PHE A 11 -22.27 -23.77 61.16
C PHE A 11 -21.66 -25.12 60.78
N PHE A 12 -20.73 -25.14 59.82
CA PHE A 12 -19.80 -26.25 59.65
C PHE A 12 -18.40 -25.79 60.07
N LEU A 13 -17.91 -26.43 61.14
CA LEU A 13 -16.50 -26.48 61.52
C LEU A 13 -15.69 -26.97 60.31
N PHE A 14 -14.89 -26.11 59.70
CA PHE A 14 -13.83 -26.57 58.79
C PHE A 14 -12.60 -26.93 59.63
N CYS A 15 -12.28 -28.22 59.62
CA CYS A 15 -10.97 -28.72 59.98
C CYS A 15 -9.92 -28.03 59.10
N ILE A 16 -9.08 -27.21 59.72
CA ILE A 16 -7.89 -26.64 59.10
C ILE A 16 -6.87 -27.77 58.99
N PHE A 17 -6.80 -28.43 57.83
CA PHE A 17 -5.54 -29.08 57.44
C PHE A 17 -4.54 -27.96 57.12
N PRO A 18 -3.30 -28.00 57.61
CA PRO A 18 -2.30 -27.05 57.17
C PRO A 18 -2.10 -27.24 55.67
N LEU A 19 -2.44 -26.21 54.87
CA LEU A 19 -1.86 -26.08 53.53
C LEU A 19 -0.36 -25.93 53.75
N VAL A 20 0.38 -27.03 53.61
CA VAL A 20 1.82 -26.99 53.43
C VAL A 20 2.01 -26.29 52.08
N SER A 21 2.33 -25.00 52.11
CA SER A 21 2.82 -24.28 50.94
C SER A 21 4.11 -24.98 50.51
N GLY A 22 4.10 -25.68 49.37
CA GLY A 22 5.31 -26.25 48.80
C GLY A 22 6.28 -25.12 48.54
N GLN A 23 7.42 -25.13 49.24
CA GLN A 23 8.49 -24.16 49.02
C GLN A 23 9.31 -24.66 47.82
N LEU A 24 9.56 -23.76 46.86
CA LEU A 24 10.36 -24.08 45.68
C LEU A 24 11.71 -24.66 46.10
N ALA A 25 12.18 -25.70 45.40
CA ALA A 25 13.49 -26.28 45.67
C ALA A 25 14.59 -25.19 45.65
N SER A 26 15.48 -25.22 46.64
CA SER A 26 16.45 -24.15 46.90
C SER A 26 17.36 -23.87 45.70
N ASN A 27 17.70 -24.90 44.91
CA ASN A 27 18.43 -24.75 43.66
C ASN A 27 17.66 -23.92 42.62
N GLN A 28 16.38 -24.21 42.39
CA GLN A 28 15.55 -23.49 41.42
C GLN A 28 15.38 -22.02 41.83
N SER A 29 15.13 -21.78 43.12
CA SER A 29 15.00 -20.43 43.65
C SER A 29 16.31 -19.65 43.47
N ASN A 30 17.47 -20.25 43.78
CA ASN A 30 18.77 -19.62 43.61
C ASN A 30 19.09 -19.31 42.13
N THR A 31 18.77 -20.23 41.21
CA THR A 31 18.93 -20.01 39.77
C THR A 31 18.09 -18.82 39.30
N MET A 32 16.81 -18.76 39.69
CA MET A 32 15.91 -17.65 39.31
C MET A 32 16.37 -16.31 39.87
N ILE A 33 16.81 -16.27 41.13
CA ILE A 33 17.40 -15.07 41.75
C ILE A 33 18.64 -14.63 40.95
N THR A 34 19.55 -15.55 40.65
CA THR A 34 20.76 -15.24 39.87
C THR A 34 20.44 -14.68 38.49
N VAL A 35 19.45 -15.25 37.80
CA VAL A 35 19.02 -14.79 36.48
C VAL A 35 18.33 -13.42 36.57
N SER A 36 17.51 -13.17 37.59
CA SER A 36 16.86 -11.87 37.77
C SER A 36 17.87 -10.71 37.87
N HIS A 37 19.02 -10.93 38.51
CA HIS A 37 20.09 -9.93 38.57
C HIS A 37 20.77 -9.65 37.22
N GLN A 38 20.73 -10.59 36.28
CA GLN A 38 21.28 -10.40 34.92
C GLN A 38 20.26 -9.74 33.96
N LEU A 39 18.98 -9.76 34.31
CA LEU A 39 17.88 -9.17 33.53
C LEU A 39 17.60 -7.74 34.03
N ALA A 40 18.46 -6.79 33.66
CA ALA A 40 18.29 -5.37 33.99
C ALA A 40 16.91 -4.87 33.54
N ASN A 41 16.15 -4.21 34.44
CA ASN A 41 14.79 -3.71 34.23
C ASN A 41 13.69 -4.77 33.99
N SER A 42 13.88 -6.02 34.40
CA SER A 42 12.79 -7.01 34.39
C SER A 42 11.79 -6.79 35.55
N SER A 43 10.56 -7.29 35.40
CA SER A 43 9.56 -7.36 36.48
C SER A 43 9.95 -8.34 37.59
N TRP A 44 11.02 -9.11 37.40
CA TRP A 44 11.54 -10.07 38.36
C TRP A 44 12.37 -9.33 39.41
N ASN A 45 11.77 -9.03 40.55
CA ASN A 45 12.42 -8.34 41.66
C ASN A 45 12.19 -9.08 42.98
N VAL A 46 13.27 -9.69 43.47
CA VAL A 46 13.31 -10.48 44.71
C VAL A 46 12.94 -9.65 45.95
N GLU A 47 13.20 -8.34 45.94
CA GLU A 47 12.84 -7.44 47.04
C GLU A 47 11.32 -7.15 47.08
N LYS A 48 10.64 -7.22 45.94
CA LYS A 48 9.19 -7.00 45.83
C LYS A 48 8.38 -8.28 45.98
N GLU A 49 8.87 -9.39 45.44
CA GLU A 49 8.22 -10.68 45.50
C GLU A 49 9.29 -11.78 45.60
N GLN A 50 9.33 -12.46 46.76
CA GLN A 50 10.34 -13.46 47.06
C GLN A 50 10.08 -14.80 46.36
N ASN A 51 8.83 -15.09 45.95
CA ASN A 51 8.48 -16.35 45.31
C ASN A 51 8.54 -16.24 43.77
N PRO A 52 9.49 -16.93 43.10
CA PRO A 52 9.59 -16.90 41.64
C PRO A 52 8.35 -17.41 40.91
N CYS A 53 7.52 -18.26 41.53
CA CYS A 53 6.28 -18.75 40.92
C CYS A 53 5.23 -17.66 40.72
N LEU A 54 5.39 -16.50 41.37
CA LEU A 54 4.51 -15.33 41.22
C LEU A 54 5.09 -14.29 40.24
N TRP A 55 6.29 -14.53 39.70
CA TRP A 55 6.90 -13.62 38.75
C TRP A 55 6.23 -13.73 37.38
N GLU A 56 6.19 -12.62 36.67
CA GLU A 56 5.60 -12.54 35.34
C GLU A 56 6.28 -13.54 34.39
N GLY A 57 5.47 -14.34 33.71
CA GLY A 57 5.95 -15.34 32.75
C GLY A 57 6.52 -16.62 33.37
N VAL A 58 6.47 -16.80 34.69
CA VAL A 58 6.87 -18.05 35.36
C VAL A 58 5.63 -18.91 35.62
N THR A 59 5.73 -20.22 35.39
CA THR A 59 4.68 -21.18 35.72
C THR A 59 5.25 -22.34 36.50
N CYS A 60 4.63 -22.65 37.64
CA CYS A 60 5.01 -23.75 38.52
C CYS A 60 3.94 -24.86 38.52
N ASN A 61 4.29 -26.03 39.05
CA ASN A 61 3.39 -27.18 39.13
C ASN A 61 2.25 -26.97 40.15
N ALA A 62 0.99 -27.03 39.71
CA ALA A 62 -0.15 -26.99 40.62
C ALA A 62 -0.47 -28.39 41.20
N PRO A 63 -0.94 -28.50 42.46
CA PRO A 63 -1.24 -27.43 43.42
C PRO A 63 -0.08 -27.07 44.37
N HIS A 64 1.06 -27.79 44.29
CA HIS A 64 2.14 -27.67 45.28
C HIS A 64 3.08 -26.48 45.06
N ASN A 65 3.20 -25.98 43.83
CA ASN A 65 4.09 -24.89 43.40
C ASN A 65 5.56 -25.08 43.85
N ASP A 66 6.02 -26.33 43.94
CA ASP A 66 7.36 -26.67 44.41
C ASP A 66 8.41 -26.77 43.28
N SER A 67 7.97 -26.72 42.01
CA SER A 67 8.81 -26.90 40.82
C SER A 67 8.39 -25.97 39.67
N ILE A 68 9.35 -25.30 39.04
CA ILE A 68 9.14 -24.45 37.86
C ILE A 68 9.03 -25.34 36.61
N LEU A 69 7.94 -25.16 35.85
CA LEU A 69 7.64 -25.92 34.64
C LEU A 69 7.85 -25.10 33.36
N SER A 70 7.55 -23.80 33.36
CA SER A 70 7.80 -22.96 32.18
C SER A 70 8.25 -21.55 32.52
N LEU A 71 9.02 -20.98 31.61
CA LEU A 71 9.48 -19.59 31.65
C LEU A 71 9.18 -18.92 30.31
N SER A 72 8.56 -17.74 30.37
CA SER A 72 8.27 -16.89 29.23
C SER A 72 8.80 -15.48 29.47
N LEU A 73 9.87 -15.13 28.77
CA LEU A 73 10.47 -13.80 28.75
C LEU A 73 10.20 -13.11 27.40
N SER A 74 9.02 -13.33 26.82
CA SER A 74 8.67 -12.80 25.50
C SER A 74 8.41 -11.28 25.54
N GLY A 75 9.04 -10.51 24.66
CA GLY A 75 8.78 -9.06 24.55
C GLY A 75 9.52 -8.18 25.55
N PHE A 76 10.50 -8.72 26.30
CA PHE A 76 11.22 -8.01 27.36
C PHE A 76 12.34 -7.09 26.84
N GLY A 77 12.60 -7.07 25.53
CA GLY A 77 13.67 -6.26 24.92
C GLY A 77 15.08 -6.78 25.23
N LEU A 78 15.22 -8.06 25.60
CA LEU A 78 16.48 -8.66 26.03
C LEU A 78 17.45 -8.83 24.86
N SER A 79 18.71 -8.40 25.04
CA SER A 79 19.78 -8.58 24.05
C SER A 79 20.89 -9.50 24.51
N ASN A 80 21.11 -9.62 25.82
CA ASN A 80 22.13 -10.48 26.41
C ASN A 80 21.61 -11.91 26.61
N SER A 81 22.19 -12.90 25.92
CA SER A 81 21.81 -14.31 26.02
C SER A 81 22.69 -15.14 26.98
N SER A 82 23.63 -14.53 27.72
CA SER A 82 24.58 -15.25 28.59
C SER A 82 23.92 -16.02 29.74
N PHE A 83 22.71 -15.62 30.14
CA PHE A 83 21.99 -16.26 31.25
C PHE A 83 21.29 -17.57 30.84
N LEU A 84 21.09 -17.81 29.53
CA LEU A 84 20.31 -18.95 29.04
C LEU A 84 20.84 -20.30 29.55
N PRO A 85 22.16 -20.59 29.56
CA PRO A 85 22.67 -21.85 30.08
C PRO A 85 22.41 -22.06 31.58
N LEU A 86 22.26 -20.98 32.36
CA LEU A 86 21.98 -21.05 33.81
C LEU A 86 20.57 -21.58 34.07
N LEU A 87 19.60 -21.20 33.24
CA LEU A 87 18.23 -21.68 33.34
C LEU A 87 18.13 -23.20 33.20
N CYS A 88 19.08 -23.80 32.48
CA CYS A 88 19.13 -25.25 32.27
C CYS A 88 19.43 -26.05 33.56
N GLN A 89 19.74 -25.39 34.69
CA GLN A 89 19.87 -26.04 36.01
C GLN A 89 18.51 -26.41 36.63
N ILE A 90 17.42 -25.90 36.07
CA ILE A 90 16.05 -26.20 36.50
C ILE A 90 15.56 -27.42 35.72
N ASN A 91 15.86 -28.62 36.23
CA ASN A 91 15.58 -29.89 35.55
C ASN A 91 14.08 -30.20 35.35
N SER A 92 13.17 -29.47 36.02
CA SER A 92 11.72 -29.62 35.86
C SER A 92 11.14 -28.83 34.68
N LEU A 93 11.96 -28.05 33.96
CA LEU A 93 11.51 -27.24 32.83
C LEU A 93 10.92 -28.09 31.70
N GLN A 94 9.76 -27.65 31.23
CA GLN A 94 9.02 -28.22 30.10
C GLN A 94 8.91 -27.25 28.93
N SER A 95 8.94 -25.93 29.17
CA SER A 95 8.83 -24.93 28.11
C SER A 95 9.65 -23.69 28.40
N LEU A 96 10.35 -23.18 27.37
CA LEU A 96 11.06 -21.91 27.41
C LEU A 96 10.65 -21.04 26.22
N ASP A 97 10.19 -19.82 26.51
CA ASP A 97 9.83 -18.81 25.50
C ASP A 97 10.67 -17.55 25.67
N PHE A 98 11.47 -17.26 24.66
CA PHE A 98 12.37 -16.12 24.54
C PHE A 98 12.03 -15.24 23.33
N SER A 99 10.80 -15.35 22.82
CA SER A 99 10.39 -14.68 21.58
C SER A 99 10.31 -13.16 21.70
N SER A 100 10.28 -12.45 20.57
CA SER A 100 10.09 -10.98 20.53
C SER A 100 11.14 -10.21 21.36
N ASN A 101 12.41 -10.62 21.26
CA ASN A 101 13.54 -9.99 21.94
C ASN A 101 14.59 -9.52 20.92
N LEU A 102 15.80 -9.19 21.39
CA LEU A 102 16.89 -8.64 20.58
C LEU A 102 18.12 -9.57 20.57
N PHE A 103 17.96 -10.86 20.87
CA PHE A 103 19.08 -11.82 20.89
C PHE A 103 19.73 -11.94 19.51
N ASN A 104 21.06 -11.87 19.45
CA ASN A 104 21.83 -12.04 18.21
C ASN A 104 22.39 -13.46 18.02
N SER A 105 22.48 -14.24 19.10
CA SER A 105 23.03 -15.59 19.13
C SER A 105 22.52 -16.34 20.36
N ILE A 106 22.52 -17.68 20.28
CA ILE A 106 22.26 -18.58 21.40
C ILE A 106 23.60 -19.20 21.80
N PRO A 107 24.02 -19.14 23.08
CA PRO A 107 25.29 -19.71 23.51
C PRO A 107 25.36 -21.21 23.23
N VAL A 108 26.53 -21.70 22.78
CA VAL A 108 26.73 -23.14 22.49
C VAL A 108 26.46 -24.01 23.73
N GLU A 109 26.83 -23.51 24.91
CA GLU A 109 26.59 -24.17 26.20
C GLU A 109 25.11 -24.49 26.43
N PHE A 110 24.19 -23.62 25.99
CA PHE A 110 22.75 -23.85 26.11
C PHE A 110 22.32 -25.16 25.44
N PHE A 111 22.85 -25.44 24.24
CA PHE A 111 22.51 -26.68 23.52
C PHE A 111 23.06 -27.93 24.21
N ASN A 112 24.15 -27.78 24.97
CA ASN A 112 24.78 -28.88 25.69
C ASN A 112 24.11 -29.17 27.03
N THR A 113 23.63 -28.14 27.74
CA THR A 113 23.05 -28.24 29.09
C THR A 113 21.54 -28.39 29.07
N CYS A 114 20.80 -27.51 28.39
CA CYS A 114 19.33 -27.63 28.33
C CYS A 114 18.87 -28.86 27.55
N GLY A 115 19.71 -29.37 26.65
CA GLY A 115 19.44 -30.61 25.93
C GLY A 115 19.40 -31.84 26.84
N GLU A 116 19.94 -31.79 28.06
CA GLU A 116 19.91 -32.91 29.03
C GLU A 116 18.61 -32.94 29.85
N ILE A 117 17.75 -31.94 29.69
CA ILE A 117 16.47 -31.89 30.39
C ILE A 117 15.47 -32.78 29.65
N ASP A 118 15.30 -34.01 30.12
CA ASP A 118 14.37 -34.99 29.53
C ASP A 118 12.92 -34.47 29.42
N GLY A 119 12.52 -33.57 30.35
CA GLY A 119 11.18 -32.98 30.40
C GLY A 119 10.94 -31.82 29.44
N LEU A 120 11.97 -31.27 28.78
CA LEU A 120 11.86 -30.05 27.98
C LEU A 120 11.22 -30.33 26.62
N LYS A 121 9.99 -29.83 26.44
CA LYS A 121 9.12 -30.10 25.29
C LYS A 121 9.01 -28.95 24.31
N SER A 122 9.20 -27.71 24.74
CA SER A 122 8.99 -26.53 23.89
C SER A 122 10.11 -25.50 24.02
N LEU A 123 10.60 -25.04 22.86
CA LEU A 123 11.57 -23.95 22.74
C LEU A 123 11.07 -22.93 21.71
N ASN A 124 10.95 -21.67 22.13
CA ASN A 124 10.57 -20.56 21.26
C ASN A 124 11.60 -19.43 21.34
N PHE A 125 12.28 -19.16 20.22
CA PHE A 125 13.23 -18.07 20.03
C PHE A 125 12.81 -17.16 18.86
N SER A 126 11.54 -17.19 18.47
CA SER A 126 11.03 -16.44 17.33
C SER A 126 11.14 -14.92 17.52
N LYS A 127 11.15 -14.15 16.42
CA LYS A 127 11.18 -12.67 16.44
C LYS A 127 12.35 -12.11 17.24
N ASN A 128 13.55 -12.59 16.91
CA ASN A 128 14.81 -12.11 17.48
C ASN A 128 15.72 -11.61 16.35
N LYS A 129 17.02 -11.43 16.63
CA LYS A 129 18.04 -11.04 15.64
C LYS A 129 19.08 -12.15 15.45
N LEU A 130 18.70 -13.40 15.66
CA LEU A 130 19.64 -14.53 15.62
C LEU A 130 20.26 -14.66 14.23
N VAL A 131 21.58 -14.81 14.17
CA VAL A 131 22.34 -14.96 12.91
C VAL A 131 23.17 -16.25 12.91
N GLY A 132 23.64 -16.64 11.73
CA GLY A 132 24.51 -17.80 11.55
C GLY A 132 23.76 -19.09 11.25
N SER A 133 24.50 -20.19 11.19
CA SER A 133 23.95 -21.51 10.87
C SER A 133 23.23 -22.14 12.05
N LEU A 134 22.19 -22.94 11.76
CA LEU A 134 21.48 -23.70 12.78
C LEU A 134 22.42 -24.70 13.48
N PRO A 135 22.45 -24.77 14.82
CA PRO A 135 23.22 -25.77 15.55
C PRO A 135 22.54 -27.15 15.53
N THR A 136 23.26 -28.18 15.95
CA THR A 136 22.73 -29.56 16.01
C THR A 136 21.97 -29.81 17.31
N PHE A 137 20.76 -30.36 17.22
CA PHE A 137 19.89 -30.64 18.37
C PHE A 137 20.00 -32.09 18.88
N GLN A 138 21.20 -32.68 18.93
CA GLN A 138 21.37 -34.12 19.21
C GLN A 138 20.82 -34.58 20.58
N LYS A 139 20.89 -33.71 21.60
CA LYS A 139 20.42 -34.05 22.96
C LYS A 139 18.93 -33.79 23.18
N PHE A 140 18.26 -33.02 22.32
CA PHE A 140 16.86 -32.60 22.49
C PHE A 140 15.85 -33.66 22.00
N ALA A 141 16.05 -34.92 22.37
CA ALA A 141 15.24 -36.04 21.88
C ALA A 141 13.75 -35.95 22.27
N GLY A 142 13.46 -35.34 23.44
CA GLY A 142 12.12 -35.12 23.98
C GLY A 142 11.41 -33.84 23.51
N LEU A 143 12.08 -32.99 22.72
CA LEU A 143 11.51 -31.72 22.27
C LEU A 143 10.37 -31.95 21.26
N GLU A 144 9.18 -31.45 21.59
CA GLU A 144 7.96 -31.58 20.79
C GLU A 144 7.72 -30.36 19.89
N SER A 145 8.17 -29.17 20.29
CA SER A 145 7.96 -27.91 19.56
C SER A 145 9.23 -27.06 19.50
N LEU A 146 9.58 -26.61 18.30
CA LEU A 146 10.69 -25.69 18.06
C LEU A 146 10.27 -24.54 17.14
N ASP A 147 10.32 -23.31 17.65
CA ASP A 147 10.07 -22.09 16.87
C ASP A 147 11.31 -21.17 16.87
N LEU A 148 11.87 -20.94 15.69
CA LEU A 148 13.00 -20.03 15.42
C LEU A 148 12.64 -19.00 14.34
N SER A 149 11.35 -18.81 14.08
CA SER A 149 10.87 -17.95 13.00
C SER A 149 11.19 -16.47 13.20
N PHE A 150 11.19 -15.67 12.15
CA PHE A 150 11.48 -14.22 12.19
C PHE A 150 12.85 -13.91 12.81
N ASN A 151 13.91 -14.48 12.22
CA ASN A 151 15.30 -14.26 12.58
C ASN A 151 16.14 -14.02 11.31
N ALA A 152 17.46 -14.04 11.42
CA ALA A 152 18.40 -13.93 10.31
C ALA A 152 19.32 -15.16 10.20
N LEU A 153 18.83 -16.34 10.64
CA LEU A 153 19.55 -17.61 10.58
C LEU A 153 19.72 -18.04 9.12
N ASN A 154 20.83 -18.72 8.80
CA ASN A 154 21.21 -19.05 7.43
C ASN A 154 21.84 -20.43 7.30
N GLY A 155 22.29 -20.77 6.09
CA GLY A 155 22.90 -22.07 5.78
C GLY A 155 21.87 -23.16 5.47
N SER A 156 22.36 -24.35 5.14
CA SER A 156 21.53 -25.52 4.83
C SER A 156 21.12 -26.29 6.06
N ILE A 157 19.89 -26.78 6.07
CA ILE A 157 19.33 -27.58 7.16
C ILE A 157 19.02 -28.98 6.64
N ASP A 158 19.66 -29.98 7.22
CA ASP A 158 19.22 -31.37 7.11
C ASP A 158 19.62 -32.09 8.41
N SER A 159 20.88 -32.54 8.51
CA SER A 159 21.36 -33.32 9.65
C SER A 159 21.24 -32.66 11.03
N GLN A 160 21.13 -31.33 11.09
CA GLN A 160 21.02 -30.54 12.31
C GLN A 160 19.77 -30.89 13.13
N LEU A 161 18.70 -31.31 12.46
CA LEU A 161 17.41 -31.64 13.08
C LEU A 161 17.28 -33.13 13.45
N ASN A 162 18.25 -33.98 13.08
CA ASN A 162 18.18 -35.43 13.25
C ASN A 162 17.97 -35.91 14.71
N GLY A 163 18.36 -35.09 15.68
CA GLY A 163 18.23 -35.39 17.12
C GLY A 163 16.82 -35.19 17.68
N LEU A 164 15.95 -34.46 16.98
CA LEU A 164 14.61 -34.08 17.44
C LEU A 164 13.61 -35.21 17.19
N SER A 165 13.76 -36.33 17.92
CA SER A 165 12.93 -37.51 17.69
C SER A 165 11.47 -37.33 18.06
N ALA A 166 11.12 -36.49 19.04
CA ALA A 166 9.73 -36.27 19.48
C ALA A 166 9.02 -35.10 18.79
N LEU A 167 9.65 -34.48 17.78
CA LEU A 167 9.19 -33.22 17.20
C LEU A 167 7.83 -33.36 16.51
N LYS A 168 6.86 -32.58 16.99
CA LYS A 168 5.52 -32.43 16.43
C LYS A 168 5.37 -31.13 15.66
N SER A 169 6.00 -30.04 16.10
CA SER A 169 5.93 -28.74 15.45
C SER A 169 7.30 -28.14 15.19
N LEU A 170 7.55 -27.75 13.94
CA LEU A 170 8.75 -27.04 13.52
C LEU A 170 8.38 -25.77 12.76
N ASN A 171 8.83 -24.62 13.27
CA ASN A 171 8.70 -23.34 12.58
C ASN A 171 10.04 -22.63 12.43
N LEU A 172 10.51 -22.52 11.17
CA LEU A 172 11.74 -21.83 10.79
C LEU A 172 11.46 -20.68 9.82
N SER A 173 10.21 -20.25 9.71
CA SER A 173 9.77 -19.26 8.72
C SER A 173 10.44 -17.89 8.90
N CYS A 174 10.49 -17.08 7.84
CA CYS A 174 11.08 -15.73 7.89
C CYS A 174 12.54 -15.74 8.38
N ASN A 175 13.39 -16.49 7.67
CA ASN A 175 14.83 -16.59 7.92
C ASN A 175 15.59 -16.52 6.57
N ASN A 176 16.88 -16.84 6.59
CA ASN A 176 17.77 -16.80 5.44
C ASN A 176 18.36 -18.20 5.10
N PHE A 177 17.64 -19.28 5.43
CA PHE A 177 18.08 -20.66 5.18
C PHE A 177 18.13 -20.97 3.68
N THR A 178 19.12 -21.76 3.27
CA THR A 178 19.40 -22.14 1.87
C THR A 178 19.43 -23.67 1.72
N GLY A 179 19.70 -24.17 0.51
CA GLY A 179 19.76 -25.61 0.24
C GLY A 179 18.38 -26.22 0.00
N SER A 180 18.26 -27.54 0.08
CA SER A 180 16.99 -28.25 -0.08
C SER A 180 16.12 -28.18 1.16
N VAL A 181 14.81 -28.43 1.00
CA VAL A 181 13.92 -28.68 2.14
C VAL A 181 14.45 -29.90 2.91
N PRO A 182 14.57 -29.84 4.25
CA PRO A 182 15.03 -30.97 5.05
C PRO A 182 14.11 -32.18 4.86
N SER A 183 14.70 -33.33 4.54
CA SER A 183 13.96 -34.57 4.31
C SER A 183 13.93 -35.47 5.56
N ARG A 184 14.91 -35.30 6.46
CA ARG A 184 15.08 -36.14 7.66
C ARG A 184 14.48 -35.48 8.91
N LEU A 185 13.18 -35.21 8.86
CA LEU A 185 12.47 -34.44 9.89
C LEU A 185 11.95 -35.33 11.04
N GLY A 186 12.80 -35.64 12.00
CA GLY A 186 12.42 -36.37 13.22
C GLY A 186 12.19 -37.86 12.99
N LYS A 187 13.00 -38.69 13.68
CA LYS A 187 13.05 -40.15 13.43
C LYS A 187 11.74 -40.90 13.71
N SER A 188 10.86 -40.38 14.57
CA SER A 188 9.65 -41.08 15.02
C SER A 188 8.42 -40.85 14.15
N ARG A 189 8.51 -39.99 13.11
CA ARG A 189 7.41 -39.65 12.19
C ARG A 189 6.16 -39.09 12.89
N VAL A 190 6.33 -38.47 14.05
CA VAL A 190 5.24 -37.84 14.81
C VAL A 190 4.94 -36.39 14.41
N LEU A 191 5.65 -35.86 13.41
CA LEU A 191 5.51 -34.47 12.97
C LEU A 191 4.07 -34.14 12.52
N GLU A 192 3.53 -33.04 13.04
CA GLU A 192 2.19 -32.53 12.80
C GLU A 192 2.22 -31.20 12.02
N GLN A 193 3.22 -30.35 12.26
CA GLN A 193 3.33 -29.03 11.64
C GLN A 193 4.75 -28.78 11.12
N LEU A 194 4.85 -28.38 9.85
CA LEU A 194 6.10 -28.01 9.19
C LEU A 194 5.95 -26.65 8.52
N GLU A 195 6.62 -25.64 9.07
CA GLU A 195 6.54 -24.24 8.60
C GLU A 195 7.93 -23.71 8.28
N LEU A 196 8.22 -23.51 6.99
CA LEU A 196 9.52 -23.12 6.45
C LEU A 196 9.41 -21.92 5.48
N SER A 197 8.33 -21.13 5.61
CA SER A 197 8.03 -20.08 4.63
C SER A 197 9.00 -18.90 4.69
N MET A 198 9.03 -18.07 3.64
CA MET A 198 9.87 -16.86 3.58
C MET A 198 11.36 -17.14 3.90
N ASN A 199 11.95 -18.05 3.12
CA ASN A 199 13.35 -18.44 3.22
C ASN A 199 13.99 -18.44 1.82
N ARG A 200 15.17 -19.06 1.66
CA ARG A 200 15.87 -19.22 0.39
C ARG A 200 16.07 -20.70 0.03
N PHE A 201 15.17 -21.58 0.45
CA PHE A 201 15.23 -22.99 0.05
C PHE A 201 15.07 -23.14 -1.46
N THR A 202 15.76 -24.12 -2.03
CA THR A 202 15.90 -24.40 -3.47
C THR A 202 15.75 -25.90 -3.72
N GLY A 203 15.64 -26.31 -4.98
CA GLY A 203 15.51 -27.73 -5.33
C GLY A 203 14.08 -28.26 -5.15
N GLU A 204 13.94 -29.57 -5.28
CA GLU A 204 12.65 -30.24 -5.26
C GLU A 204 12.14 -30.48 -3.82
N ILE A 205 10.82 -30.60 -3.69
CA ILE A 205 10.20 -31.02 -2.43
C ILE A 205 10.45 -32.52 -2.28
N ALA A 206 11.08 -32.92 -1.17
CA ALA A 206 11.40 -34.32 -0.89
C ALA A 206 10.13 -35.18 -0.72
N SER A 207 10.10 -36.32 -1.38
CA SER A 207 8.98 -37.27 -1.33
C SER A 207 8.76 -37.90 0.06
N GLU A 208 9.83 -37.96 0.85
CA GLU A 208 9.92 -38.49 2.21
C GLU A 208 9.04 -37.72 3.19
N ILE A 209 8.74 -36.44 2.90
CA ILE A 209 7.77 -35.65 3.69
C ILE A 209 6.39 -36.34 3.69
N GLY A 210 6.02 -37.01 2.60
CA GLY A 210 4.79 -37.79 2.50
C GLY A 210 4.72 -39.02 3.41
N GLU A 211 5.83 -39.42 4.05
CA GLU A 211 5.87 -40.50 5.04
C GLU A 211 5.45 -40.05 6.46
N HIS A 212 5.35 -38.75 6.70
CA HIS A 212 4.91 -38.16 7.97
C HIS A 212 3.38 -38.06 8.04
N GLY A 213 2.70 -39.20 8.13
CA GLY A 213 1.23 -39.29 8.09
C GLY A 213 0.47 -38.54 9.21
N ASN A 214 1.17 -37.98 10.20
CA ASN A 214 0.60 -37.12 11.23
C ASN A 214 0.53 -35.63 10.83
N LEU A 215 1.10 -35.24 9.69
CA LEU A 215 1.10 -33.86 9.24
C LEU A 215 -0.32 -33.32 9.03
N ILE A 216 -0.59 -32.20 9.71
CA ILE A 216 -1.81 -31.41 9.68
C ILE A 216 -1.56 -30.14 8.85
N LYS A 217 -0.36 -29.55 8.97
CA LYS A 217 0.00 -28.29 8.30
C LYS A 217 1.38 -28.35 7.67
N ILE A 218 1.45 -27.96 6.40
CA ILE A 218 2.70 -27.74 5.66
C ILE A 218 2.66 -26.33 5.06
N ASP A 219 3.65 -25.51 5.38
CA ASP A 219 3.88 -24.20 4.75
C ASP A 219 5.32 -24.10 4.24
N LEU A 220 5.47 -24.11 2.91
CA LEU A 220 6.74 -23.97 2.19
C LEU A 220 6.73 -22.72 1.29
N SER A 221 5.83 -21.77 1.55
CA SER A 221 5.64 -20.60 0.68
C SER A 221 6.82 -19.63 0.70
N GLU A 222 6.89 -18.77 -0.32
CA GLU A 222 7.92 -17.72 -0.44
C GLU A 222 9.36 -18.26 -0.34
N ASN A 223 9.67 -19.22 -1.20
CA ASN A 223 11.00 -19.81 -1.36
C ASN A 223 11.40 -19.85 -2.85
N TYR A 224 12.47 -20.59 -3.18
CA TYR A 224 12.92 -20.83 -4.55
C TYR A 224 12.80 -22.31 -4.96
N LEU A 225 11.81 -23.02 -4.42
CA LEU A 225 11.58 -24.44 -4.71
C LEU A 225 11.17 -24.66 -6.15
N ASN A 226 11.62 -25.76 -6.75
CA ASN A 226 11.29 -26.16 -8.12
C ASN A 226 10.82 -27.64 -8.15
N GLY A 227 10.65 -28.20 -9.34
CA GLY A 227 10.11 -29.55 -9.50
C GLY A 227 8.59 -29.62 -9.30
N PHE A 228 8.11 -30.76 -8.83
CA PHE A 228 6.69 -31.13 -8.75
C PHE A 228 6.21 -31.22 -7.30
N ILE A 229 4.89 -31.24 -7.09
CA ILE A 229 4.32 -31.68 -5.81
C ILE A 229 4.46 -33.21 -5.75
N PRO A 230 5.09 -33.79 -4.71
CA PRO A 230 5.27 -35.24 -4.63
C PRO A 230 3.94 -35.99 -4.56
N GLU A 231 3.80 -37.07 -5.32
CA GLU A 231 2.62 -37.96 -5.27
C GLU A 231 2.38 -38.56 -3.87
N SER A 232 3.44 -38.72 -3.08
CA SER A 232 3.35 -39.21 -1.70
C SER A 232 2.52 -38.30 -0.78
N PHE A 233 2.28 -37.03 -1.15
CA PHE A 233 1.44 -36.13 -0.35
C PHE A 233 -0.03 -36.58 -0.30
N VAL A 234 -0.47 -37.42 -1.25
CA VAL A 234 -1.80 -38.03 -1.23
C VAL A 234 -2.00 -38.94 0.00
N ASN A 235 -0.91 -39.44 0.59
CA ASN A 235 -0.96 -40.30 1.79
C ASN A 235 -1.13 -39.51 3.10
N LEU A 236 -1.07 -38.17 3.07
CA LEU A 236 -1.19 -37.32 4.26
C LEU A 236 -2.66 -37.13 4.64
N THR A 237 -3.30 -38.19 5.11
CA THR A 237 -4.76 -38.23 5.34
C THR A 237 -5.25 -37.36 6.50
N LYS A 238 -4.35 -36.75 7.28
CA LYS A 238 -4.66 -35.78 8.35
C LYS A 238 -4.40 -34.32 7.91
N LEU A 239 -3.88 -34.11 6.70
CA LEU A 239 -3.48 -32.79 6.24
C LEU A 239 -4.71 -31.89 6.12
N GLU A 240 -4.67 -30.75 6.80
CA GLU A 240 -5.72 -29.73 6.76
C GLU A 240 -5.30 -28.51 5.96
N THR A 241 -4.01 -28.15 5.99
CA THR A 241 -3.45 -26.97 5.34
C THR A 241 -2.18 -27.29 4.57
N LEU A 242 -2.18 -26.96 3.28
CA LEU A 242 -1.00 -27.04 2.40
C LEU A 242 -0.79 -25.71 1.68
N ILE A 243 0.35 -25.06 1.94
CA ILE A 243 0.71 -23.76 1.37
C ILE A 243 2.07 -23.88 0.67
N LEU A 244 2.07 -23.68 -0.65
CA LEU A 244 3.23 -23.79 -1.55
C LEU A 244 3.45 -22.52 -2.39
N SER A 245 2.74 -21.45 -2.04
CA SER A 245 2.68 -20.20 -2.80
C SER A 245 4.04 -19.56 -3.04
N SER A 246 4.18 -18.82 -4.14
CA SER A 246 5.37 -17.99 -4.43
C SER A 246 6.68 -18.80 -4.49
N ASN A 247 6.70 -19.81 -5.37
CA ASN A 247 7.85 -20.67 -5.64
C ASN A 247 8.07 -20.78 -7.18
N GLN A 248 8.83 -21.79 -7.62
CA GLN A 248 9.07 -22.13 -9.04
C GLN A 248 8.56 -23.55 -9.37
N LEU A 249 7.60 -24.08 -8.60
CA LEU A 249 7.02 -25.40 -8.82
C LEU A 249 6.28 -25.47 -10.15
N HIS A 250 6.27 -26.62 -10.81
CA HIS A 250 5.67 -26.80 -12.13
C HIS A 250 5.04 -28.19 -12.28
N GLY A 251 4.51 -28.46 -13.48
CA GLY A 251 3.81 -29.71 -13.80
C GLY A 251 2.34 -29.70 -13.40
N GLU A 252 1.78 -30.88 -13.21
CA GLU A 252 0.39 -31.06 -12.79
C GLU A 252 0.29 -31.20 -11.27
N ILE A 253 -0.88 -30.84 -10.72
CA ILE A 253 -1.20 -31.05 -9.32
C ILE A 253 -1.70 -32.50 -9.18
N PRO A 254 -1.14 -33.32 -8.27
CA PRO A 254 -1.54 -34.71 -8.07
C PRO A 254 -3.06 -34.86 -7.91
N ALA A 255 -3.69 -35.71 -8.71
CA ALA A 255 -5.15 -35.81 -8.79
C ALA A 255 -5.79 -36.21 -7.44
N GLY A 256 -5.11 -37.06 -6.66
CA GLY A 256 -5.57 -37.49 -5.34
C GLY A 256 -5.48 -36.43 -4.24
N LEU A 257 -4.73 -35.34 -4.45
CA LEU A 257 -4.43 -34.35 -3.41
C LEU A 257 -5.69 -33.63 -2.92
N LEU A 258 -6.57 -33.24 -3.85
CA LEU A 258 -7.85 -32.60 -3.49
C LEU A 258 -8.90 -33.60 -2.97
N GLY A 259 -8.61 -34.90 -3.04
CA GLY A 259 -9.44 -35.96 -2.49
C GLY A 259 -9.20 -36.22 -1.00
N ILE A 260 -8.19 -35.60 -0.39
CA ILE A 260 -7.92 -35.70 1.05
C ILE A 260 -9.07 -35.04 1.82
N THR A 261 -9.84 -35.85 2.56
CA THR A 261 -11.09 -35.43 3.21
C THR A 261 -10.91 -34.51 4.42
N THR A 262 -9.69 -34.36 4.91
CA THR A 262 -9.35 -33.38 5.97
C THR A 262 -8.86 -32.06 5.39
N LEU A 263 -8.47 -32.01 4.12
CA LEU A 263 -7.83 -30.84 3.52
C LEU A 263 -8.84 -29.70 3.41
N GLN A 264 -8.59 -28.62 4.14
CA GLN A 264 -9.44 -27.43 4.20
C GLN A 264 -8.85 -26.27 3.40
N ARG A 265 -7.53 -26.15 3.34
CA ARG A 265 -6.84 -25.09 2.62
C ARG A 265 -5.74 -25.63 1.73
N PHE A 266 -5.82 -25.30 0.46
CA PHE A 266 -4.74 -25.49 -0.49
C PHE A 266 -4.42 -24.19 -1.22
N SER A 267 -3.20 -23.71 -1.05
CA SER A 267 -2.71 -22.48 -1.69
C SER A 267 -1.39 -22.78 -2.40
N ALA A 268 -1.36 -22.61 -3.73
CA ALA A 268 -0.18 -22.85 -4.56
C ALA A 268 -0.03 -21.76 -5.65
N ASN A 269 -0.52 -20.56 -5.36
CA ASN A 269 -0.45 -19.43 -6.27
C ASN A 269 0.98 -18.93 -6.52
N GLN A 270 1.20 -18.20 -7.61
CA GLN A 270 2.52 -17.71 -8.02
C GLN A 270 3.56 -18.83 -8.19
N ASN A 271 3.22 -19.79 -9.06
CA ASN A 271 4.07 -20.90 -9.47
C ASN A 271 3.98 -21.09 -11.00
N ASN A 272 4.38 -22.25 -11.52
CA ASN A 272 4.36 -22.61 -12.94
C ASN A 272 3.50 -23.87 -13.23
N PHE A 273 2.47 -24.17 -12.43
CA PHE A 273 1.59 -25.33 -12.68
C PHE A 273 0.78 -25.18 -13.97
N VAL A 274 0.50 -26.29 -14.67
CA VAL A 274 -0.09 -26.27 -16.03
C VAL A 274 -1.46 -26.94 -16.16
N GLY A 275 -1.90 -27.75 -15.20
CA GLY A 275 -3.17 -28.50 -15.26
C GLY A 275 -4.03 -28.33 -14.01
N LEU A 276 -5.35 -28.32 -14.18
CA LEU A 276 -6.29 -28.45 -13.07
C LEU A 276 -6.34 -29.91 -12.61
N PRO A 277 -6.32 -30.19 -11.29
CA PRO A 277 -6.48 -31.54 -10.79
C PRO A 277 -7.88 -32.08 -11.11
N SER A 278 -7.93 -33.32 -11.59
CA SER A 278 -9.19 -34.05 -11.78
C SER A 278 -9.75 -34.50 -10.43
N ILE A 279 -11.06 -34.37 -10.25
CA ILE A 279 -11.71 -34.64 -8.95
C ILE A 279 -12.75 -35.72 -9.15
N THR A 280 -12.60 -36.81 -8.38
CA THR A 280 -13.50 -37.96 -8.41
C THR A 280 -14.32 -38.10 -7.12
N THR A 281 -13.97 -37.38 -6.04
CA THR A 281 -14.59 -37.50 -4.71
C THR A 281 -15.03 -36.15 -4.12
N SER A 282 -15.87 -36.20 -3.07
CA SER A 282 -16.39 -35.02 -2.36
C SER A 282 -15.27 -34.26 -1.64
N MET A 283 -15.15 -32.96 -1.92
CA MET A 283 -14.15 -32.08 -1.30
C MET A 283 -14.58 -31.55 0.08
N SER A 284 -13.68 -31.63 1.05
CA SER A 284 -13.75 -30.88 2.32
C SER A 284 -13.20 -29.46 2.23
N LEU A 285 -12.63 -29.11 1.07
CA LEU A 285 -11.87 -27.89 0.85
C LEU A 285 -12.73 -26.64 1.07
N LYS A 286 -12.21 -25.69 1.86
CA LYS A 286 -12.79 -24.37 2.10
C LYS A 286 -12.12 -23.30 1.25
N ILE A 287 -10.80 -23.38 1.10
CA ILE A 287 -9.98 -22.39 0.40
C ILE A 287 -9.13 -23.09 -0.66
N LEU A 288 -9.31 -22.67 -1.91
CA LEU A 288 -8.47 -23.02 -3.03
C LEU A 288 -7.88 -21.75 -3.64
N ASP A 289 -6.56 -21.65 -3.68
CA ASP A 289 -5.87 -20.57 -4.39
C ASP A 289 -4.78 -21.14 -5.29
N LEU A 290 -5.05 -21.13 -6.60
CA LEU A 290 -4.12 -21.53 -7.66
C LEU A 290 -3.83 -20.36 -8.61
N SER A 291 -4.06 -19.13 -8.15
CA SER A 291 -3.87 -17.94 -8.98
C SER A 291 -2.41 -17.77 -9.45
N TYR A 292 -2.18 -17.01 -10.51
CA TYR A 292 -0.82 -16.71 -10.99
C TYR A 292 0.00 -17.98 -11.29
N ASN A 293 -0.57 -18.85 -12.12
CA ASN A 293 0.08 -20.06 -12.61
C ASN A 293 -0.03 -20.11 -14.15
N LYS A 294 0.31 -21.25 -14.74
CA LYS A 294 0.19 -21.54 -16.17
C LYS A 294 -0.95 -22.53 -16.43
N ILE A 295 -1.95 -22.59 -15.56
CA ILE A 295 -2.98 -23.63 -15.61
C ILE A 295 -3.86 -23.40 -16.83
N ALA A 296 -3.92 -24.39 -17.70
CA ALA A 296 -4.73 -24.38 -18.91
C ALA A 296 -5.90 -25.37 -18.81
N GLY A 297 -6.75 -25.36 -19.83
CA GLY A 297 -7.92 -26.23 -19.91
C GLY A 297 -9.20 -25.60 -19.35
N ARG A 298 -10.26 -26.40 -19.22
CA ARG A 298 -11.59 -25.94 -18.82
C ARG A 298 -11.81 -26.18 -17.33
N ILE A 299 -12.48 -25.23 -16.67
CA ILE A 299 -12.96 -25.41 -15.29
C ILE A 299 -14.12 -26.41 -15.31
N LEU A 300 -13.92 -27.58 -14.73
CA LEU A 300 -14.97 -28.59 -14.58
C LEU A 300 -15.91 -28.22 -13.42
N PRO A 301 -17.25 -28.36 -13.57
CA PRO A 301 -18.21 -27.98 -12.51
C PRO A 301 -17.93 -28.63 -11.15
N GLN A 302 -17.41 -29.87 -11.15
CA GLN A 302 -17.09 -30.63 -9.94
C GLN A 302 -16.11 -29.88 -9.01
N LEU A 303 -15.18 -29.08 -9.55
CA LEU A 303 -14.23 -28.29 -8.78
C LEU A 303 -14.92 -27.21 -7.93
N LEU A 304 -16.00 -26.63 -8.44
CA LEU A 304 -16.69 -25.52 -7.78
C LEU A 304 -17.92 -25.97 -6.97
N LEU A 305 -18.29 -27.26 -7.02
CA LEU A 305 -19.47 -27.82 -6.38
C LEU A 305 -19.25 -28.27 -4.91
N GLY A 306 -18.01 -28.24 -4.41
CA GLY A 306 -17.69 -28.69 -3.05
C GLY A 306 -18.54 -27.98 -1.98
N SER A 307 -19.26 -28.74 -1.15
CA SER A 307 -20.27 -28.20 -0.23
C SER A 307 -19.72 -27.30 0.89
N ASN A 308 -18.41 -27.36 1.14
CA ASN A 308 -17.71 -26.54 2.12
C ASN A 308 -16.88 -25.40 1.50
N LEU A 309 -16.85 -25.30 0.17
CA LEU A 309 -15.98 -24.38 -0.55
C LEU A 309 -16.44 -22.93 -0.36
N GLN A 310 -15.56 -22.10 0.20
CA GLN A 310 -15.85 -20.70 0.54
C GLN A 310 -15.07 -19.74 -0.35
N THR A 311 -13.81 -20.04 -0.64
CA THR A 311 -12.94 -19.18 -1.44
C THR A 311 -12.29 -19.99 -2.55
N VAL A 312 -12.45 -19.50 -3.78
CA VAL A 312 -11.75 -20.00 -4.96
C VAL A 312 -11.09 -18.83 -5.68
N ASP A 313 -9.78 -18.92 -5.85
CA ASP A 313 -9.02 -18.04 -6.73
C ASP A 313 -8.25 -18.87 -7.76
N LEU A 314 -8.64 -18.71 -9.02
CA LEU A 314 -7.98 -19.29 -10.20
C LEU A 314 -7.53 -18.18 -11.17
N SER A 315 -7.47 -16.94 -10.70
CA SER A 315 -7.16 -15.78 -11.55
C SER A 315 -5.74 -15.87 -12.11
N TYR A 316 -5.48 -15.18 -13.22
CA TYR A 316 -4.14 -15.11 -13.83
C TYR A 316 -3.60 -16.50 -14.17
N ASN A 317 -4.34 -17.20 -15.02
CA ASN A 317 -4.01 -18.50 -15.58
C ASN A 317 -4.33 -18.49 -17.08
N MET A 318 -4.27 -19.66 -17.72
CA MET A 318 -4.62 -19.85 -19.14
C MET A 318 -5.92 -20.65 -19.29
N LEU A 319 -6.85 -20.54 -18.34
CA LEU A 319 -8.12 -21.29 -18.35
C LEU A 319 -8.99 -20.86 -19.53
N THR A 320 -9.70 -21.82 -20.10
CA THR A 320 -10.54 -21.65 -21.29
C THR A 320 -11.95 -22.20 -21.07
N GLY A 321 -12.82 -22.00 -22.05
CA GLY A 321 -14.22 -22.45 -21.99
C GLY A 321 -15.10 -21.55 -21.09
N PRO A 322 -16.33 -21.98 -20.80
CA PRO A 322 -17.29 -21.17 -20.06
C PRO A 322 -17.08 -21.19 -18.55
N VAL A 323 -17.57 -20.13 -17.89
CA VAL A 323 -17.76 -20.12 -16.43
C VAL A 323 -18.74 -21.26 -16.06
N PRO A 324 -18.44 -22.09 -15.04
CA PRO A 324 -19.31 -23.20 -14.67
C PRO A 324 -20.71 -22.77 -14.24
N VAL A 325 -21.72 -23.54 -14.67
CA VAL A 325 -23.16 -23.29 -14.46
C VAL A 325 -23.60 -23.59 -13.01
N ASN A 326 -22.83 -24.42 -12.30
CA ASN A 326 -23.10 -24.75 -10.91
C ASN A 326 -21.87 -24.38 -10.08
N ILE A 327 -22.11 -23.62 -9.03
CA ILE A 327 -21.10 -23.21 -8.04
C ILE A 327 -21.66 -23.47 -6.64
N SER A 328 -20.77 -23.69 -5.68
CA SER A 328 -21.14 -24.10 -4.33
C SER A 328 -22.00 -23.05 -3.60
N SER A 329 -22.99 -23.52 -2.84
CA SER A 329 -23.86 -22.64 -2.03
C SER A 329 -23.13 -21.98 -0.85
N SER A 330 -22.01 -22.55 -0.40
CA SER A 330 -21.17 -21.99 0.65
C SER A 330 -20.20 -20.92 0.16
N LEU A 331 -20.14 -20.68 -1.16
CA LEU A 331 -19.12 -19.82 -1.77
C LEU A 331 -19.32 -18.36 -1.36
N VAL A 332 -18.23 -17.76 -0.88
CA VAL A 332 -18.12 -16.36 -0.41
C VAL A 332 -17.33 -15.53 -1.43
N ARG A 333 -16.27 -16.11 -2.01
CA ARG A 333 -15.38 -15.44 -2.96
C ARG A 333 -15.07 -16.34 -4.14
N LEU A 334 -15.33 -15.84 -5.34
CA LEU A 334 -14.97 -16.47 -6.60
C LEU A 334 -14.18 -15.49 -7.47
N ARG A 335 -12.92 -15.82 -7.75
CA ARG A 335 -12.02 -15.02 -8.58
C ARG A 335 -11.50 -15.86 -9.73
N LEU A 336 -11.91 -15.50 -10.95
CA LEU A 336 -11.53 -16.18 -12.20
C LEU A 336 -10.98 -15.17 -13.23
N GLY A 337 -10.61 -13.96 -12.78
CA GLY A 337 -10.17 -12.87 -13.65
C GLY A 337 -8.84 -13.17 -14.34
N SER A 338 -8.51 -12.44 -15.41
CA SER A 338 -7.26 -12.60 -16.18
C SER A 338 -7.02 -14.05 -16.63
N ASN A 339 -7.98 -14.58 -17.38
CA ASN A 339 -7.91 -15.90 -18.02
C ASN A 339 -8.35 -15.79 -19.49
N ASN A 340 -8.56 -16.91 -20.17
CA ASN A 340 -9.12 -16.95 -21.52
C ASN A 340 -10.53 -17.60 -21.53
N LEU A 341 -11.32 -17.37 -20.48
CA LEU A 341 -12.70 -17.85 -20.39
C LEU A 341 -13.56 -17.18 -21.46
N SER A 342 -14.56 -17.90 -21.96
CA SER A 342 -15.39 -17.50 -23.10
C SER A 342 -16.84 -17.92 -22.91
N GLY A 343 -17.71 -17.57 -23.87
CA GLY A 343 -19.15 -17.84 -23.74
C GLY A 343 -19.86 -16.83 -22.84
N GLN A 344 -21.06 -17.16 -22.39
CA GLN A 344 -21.89 -16.26 -21.58
C GLN A 344 -21.67 -16.50 -20.09
N ILE A 345 -21.94 -15.46 -19.28
CA ILE A 345 -22.02 -15.62 -17.84
C ILE A 345 -23.30 -16.41 -17.51
N PRO A 346 -23.22 -17.57 -16.85
CA PRO A 346 -24.39 -18.43 -16.59
C PRO A 346 -25.34 -17.79 -15.57
N SER A 347 -26.61 -17.62 -15.95
CA SER A 347 -27.64 -16.98 -15.11
C SER A 347 -28.01 -17.79 -13.86
N THR A 348 -27.99 -19.11 -13.93
CA THR A 348 -28.43 -20.00 -12.84
C THR A 348 -27.40 -20.15 -11.71
N SER A 349 -26.10 -19.99 -12.02
CA SER A 349 -24.99 -20.18 -11.06
C SER A 349 -25.13 -19.33 -9.80
N PHE A 350 -25.59 -18.10 -9.94
CA PHE A 350 -25.55 -17.13 -8.85
C PHE A 350 -26.75 -17.23 -7.92
N VAL A 351 -27.88 -17.73 -8.42
CA VAL A 351 -29.07 -18.03 -7.59
C VAL A 351 -28.73 -19.09 -6.54
N SER A 352 -27.88 -20.07 -6.88
CA SER A 352 -27.46 -21.14 -5.99
C SER A 352 -26.42 -20.77 -4.93
N SER A 353 -25.82 -19.56 -4.98
CA SER A 353 -24.74 -19.13 -4.06
C SER A 353 -25.09 -17.86 -3.27
N PRO A 354 -26.07 -17.91 -2.34
CA PRO A 354 -26.59 -16.73 -1.65
C PRO A 354 -25.56 -16.03 -0.74
N ASN A 355 -24.45 -16.69 -0.40
CA ASN A 355 -23.40 -16.14 0.46
C ASN A 355 -22.29 -15.38 -0.30
N LEU A 356 -22.37 -15.33 -1.64
CA LEU A 356 -21.34 -14.71 -2.45
C LEU A 356 -21.21 -13.22 -2.12
N THR A 357 -19.99 -12.81 -1.77
CA THR A 357 -19.62 -11.45 -1.36
C THR A 357 -18.65 -10.82 -2.36
N TYR A 358 -17.84 -11.63 -3.05
CA TYR A 358 -16.85 -11.19 -4.03
C TYR A 358 -16.95 -12.03 -5.31
N LEU A 359 -17.17 -11.37 -6.45
CA LEU A 359 -17.16 -12.01 -7.77
C LEU A 359 -16.26 -11.22 -8.74
N GLU A 360 -15.23 -11.89 -9.24
CA GLU A 360 -14.32 -11.34 -10.25
C GLU A 360 -14.21 -12.27 -11.46
N LEU A 361 -14.56 -11.75 -12.63
CA LEU A 361 -14.52 -12.42 -13.93
C LEU A 361 -13.85 -11.53 -15.00
N ASP A 362 -13.11 -10.50 -14.58
CA ASP A 362 -12.53 -9.49 -15.47
C ASP A 362 -11.40 -10.04 -16.35
N ASN A 363 -11.04 -9.29 -17.39
CA ASN A 363 -9.95 -9.62 -18.32
C ASN A 363 -10.06 -11.05 -18.86
N ASN A 364 -11.16 -11.32 -19.55
CA ASN A 364 -11.48 -12.60 -20.19
C ASN A 364 -12.11 -12.34 -21.57
N SER A 365 -12.58 -13.39 -22.24
CA SER A 365 -13.32 -13.31 -23.51
C SER A 365 -14.82 -13.57 -23.34
N LEU A 366 -15.41 -13.22 -22.19
CA LEU A 366 -16.84 -13.43 -21.92
C LEU A 366 -17.71 -12.52 -22.80
N THR A 367 -18.86 -13.04 -23.22
CA THR A 367 -19.78 -12.45 -24.21
C THR A 367 -21.22 -12.46 -23.69
N GLY A 368 -22.13 -11.84 -24.43
CA GLY A 368 -23.54 -11.75 -24.04
C GLY A 368 -23.79 -10.68 -22.99
N THR A 369 -24.97 -10.70 -22.39
CA THR A 369 -25.42 -9.69 -21.43
C THR A 369 -24.99 -10.00 -19.99
N ILE A 370 -25.01 -9.00 -19.12
CA ILE A 370 -24.90 -9.20 -17.67
C ILE A 370 -26.21 -9.88 -17.20
N PRO A 371 -26.16 -11.08 -16.59
CA PRO A 371 -27.38 -11.75 -16.13
C PRO A 371 -28.08 -10.98 -15.00
N PRO A 372 -29.38 -10.67 -15.12
CA PRO A 372 -30.15 -10.01 -14.05
C PRO A 372 -30.12 -10.77 -12.71
N GLN A 373 -29.98 -12.10 -12.77
CA GLN A 373 -29.97 -13.00 -11.61
C GLN A 373 -28.81 -12.74 -10.64
N ILE A 374 -27.72 -12.08 -11.08
CA ILE A 374 -26.66 -11.62 -10.17
C ILE A 374 -27.23 -10.70 -9.07
N GLY A 375 -28.30 -9.96 -9.36
CA GLY A 375 -29.02 -9.13 -8.40
C GLY A 375 -29.64 -9.89 -7.22
N SER A 376 -29.69 -11.23 -7.25
CA SER A 376 -30.17 -12.05 -6.13
C SER A 376 -29.16 -12.17 -4.98
N ASN A 377 -27.86 -11.95 -5.24
CA ASN A 377 -26.79 -12.09 -4.25
C ASN A 377 -26.64 -10.84 -3.39
N ARG A 378 -27.63 -10.55 -2.54
CA ARG A 378 -27.70 -9.29 -1.76
C ARG A 378 -26.53 -9.03 -0.80
N LYS A 379 -25.67 -10.03 -0.55
CA LYS A 379 -24.43 -9.89 0.23
C LYS A 379 -23.24 -9.43 -0.62
N LEU A 380 -23.38 -9.34 -1.94
CA LEU A 380 -22.27 -8.99 -2.84
C LEU A 380 -21.76 -7.58 -2.54
N ALA A 381 -20.48 -7.50 -2.17
CA ALA A 381 -19.74 -6.27 -1.89
C ALA A 381 -18.87 -5.86 -3.08
N LEU A 382 -18.36 -6.81 -3.86
CA LEU A 382 -17.54 -6.54 -5.05
C LEU A 382 -18.00 -7.33 -6.26
N LEU A 383 -18.21 -6.62 -7.36
CA LEU A 383 -18.44 -7.19 -8.69
C LEU A 383 -17.49 -6.57 -9.72
N ASN A 384 -16.64 -7.41 -10.31
CA ASN A 384 -15.73 -7.02 -11.38
C ASN A 384 -15.93 -7.89 -12.63
N LEU A 385 -16.43 -7.26 -13.70
CA LEU A 385 -16.65 -7.88 -15.02
C LEU A 385 -15.92 -7.11 -16.13
N ALA A 386 -14.96 -6.26 -15.77
CA ALA A 386 -14.25 -5.39 -16.70
C ALA A 386 -13.45 -6.18 -17.76
N GLN A 387 -13.05 -5.51 -18.84
CA GLN A 387 -12.17 -6.08 -19.88
C GLN A 387 -12.69 -7.41 -20.43
N ASN A 388 -13.94 -7.40 -20.90
CA ASN A 388 -14.57 -8.54 -21.56
C ASN A 388 -15.23 -8.07 -22.87
N LYS A 389 -16.09 -8.91 -23.45
CA LYS A 389 -16.88 -8.60 -24.65
C LYS A 389 -18.38 -8.55 -24.31
N LEU A 390 -18.74 -8.21 -23.06
CA LEU A 390 -20.12 -8.15 -22.60
C LEU A 390 -20.87 -7.02 -23.31
N ASN A 391 -22.15 -7.21 -23.59
CA ASN A 391 -22.99 -6.27 -24.33
C ASN A 391 -24.38 -6.11 -23.68
N GLY A 392 -25.28 -5.39 -24.34
CA GLY A 392 -26.62 -5.10 -23.81
C GLY A 392 -26.61 -3.98 -22.78
N THR A 393 -27.67 -3.88 -21.98
CA THR A 393 -27.88 -2.82 -20.99
C THR A 393 -27.44 -3.23 -19.59
N LEU A 394 -27.31 -2.26 -18.68
CA LEU A 394 -27.18 -2.53 -17.25
C LEU A 394 -28.55 -2.98 -16.70
N PRO A 395 -28.71 -4.21 -16.17
CA PRO A 395 -30.00 -4.68 -15.69
C PRO A 395 -30.37 -4.01 -14.36
N ASP A 396 -31.64 -3.61 -14.22
CA ASP A 396 -32.16 -2.96 -13.01
C ASP A 396 -32.00 -3.82 -11.75
N GLU A 397 -32.07 -5.15 -11.91
CA GLU A 397 -31.92 -6.10 -10.82
C GLU A 397 -30.53 -6.05 -10.18
N LEU A 398 -29.49 -5.70 -10.95
CA LEU A 398 -28.13 -5.52 -10.41
C LEU A 398 -28.09 -4.40 -9.36
N LEU A 399 -29.01 -3.44 -9.48
CA LEU A 399 -29.11 -2.28 -8.58
C LEU A 399 -29.86 -2.60 -7.28
N ASN A 400 -30.25 -3.87 -7.09
CA ASN A 400 -30.75 -4.39 -5.80
C ASN A 400 -29.64 -4.84 -4.84
N LEU A 401 -28.37 -4.82 -5.30
CA LEU A 401 -27.20 -5.20 -4.50
C LEU A 401 -26.81 -4.08 -3.53
N THR A 402 -27.65 -3.78 -2.55
CA THR A 402 -27.47 -2.62 -1.66
C THR A 402 -26.22 -2.67 -0.76
N GLN A 403 -25.58 -3.83 -0.63
CA GLN A 403 -24.28 -3.99 0.05
C GLN A 403 -23.07 -3.77 -0.88
N LEU A 404 -23.29 -3.50 -2.17
CA LEU A 404 -22.22 -3.39 -3.15
C LEU A 404 -21.38 -2.14 -2.88
N GLU A 405 -20.08 -2.35 -2.70
CA GLU A 405 -19.07 -1.31 -2.46
C GLU A 405 -18.27 -1.01 -3.74
N VAL A 406 -18.03 -2.02 -4.57
CA VAL A 406 -17.22 -1.90 -5.79
C VAL A 406 -17.94 -2.51 -6.98
N LEU A 407 -18.18 -1.69 -8.01
CA LEU A 407 -18.72 -2.11 -9.30
C LEU A 407 -17.78 -1.70 -10.44
N LYS A 408 -17.24 -2.68 -11.16
CA LYS A 408 -16.32 -2.49 -12.28
C LYS A 408 -16.80 -3.23 -13.53
N LEU A 409 -17.10 -2.48 -14.58
CA LEU A 409 -17.61 -2.98 -15.86
C LEU A 409 -16.87 -2.38 -17.06
N GLN A 410 -15.76 -1.66 -16.83
CA GLN A 410 -15.09 -0.92 -17.88
C GLN A 410 -14.52 -1.81 -19.00
N LEU A 411 -14.28 -1.23 -20.18
CA LEU A 411 -13.72 -1.94 -21.35
C LEU A 411 -14.58 -3.15 -21.74
N ASN A 412 -15.85 -2.89 -22.01
CA ASN A 412 -16.82 -3.85 -22.53
C ASN A 412 -17.57 -3.20 -23.73
N LYS A 413 -18.70 -3.77 -24.13
CA LYS A 413 -19.60 -3.24 -25.18
C LYS A 413 -21.00 -2.96 -24.63
N LEU A 414 -21.09 -2.58 -23.35
CA LEU A 414 -22.37 -2.23 -22.72
C LEU A 414 -22.96 -0.98 -23.38
N SER A 415 -24.27 -0.90 -23.43
CA SER A 415 -25.03 0.12 -24.18
C SER A 415 -26.31 0.51 -23.45
N GLY A 416 -27.02 1.51 -23.95
CA GLY A 416 -28.21 2.04 -23.27
C GLY A 416 -27.87 2.98 -22.13
N GLU A 417 -28.88 3.36 -21.35
CA GLU A 417 -28.76 4.38 -20.31
C GLU A 417 -28.24 3.83 -18.98
N ILE A 418 -27.70 4.70 -18.13
CA ILE A 418 -27.42 4.39 -16.72
C ILE A 418 -28.75 4.50 -15.95
N PRO A 419 -29.30 3.42 -15.36
CA PRO A 419 -30.61 3.47 -14.73
C PRO A 419 -30.63 4.38 -13.49
N ASN A 420 -31.74 5.10 -13.30
CA ASN A 420 -31.95 5.99 -12.14
C ASN A 420 -31.88 5.25 -10.79
N GLN A 421 -32.09 3.93 -10.78
CA GLN A 421 -32.03 3.09 -9.60
C GLN A 421 -30.60 2.96 -9.05
N ILE A 422 -29.57 3.43 -9.76
CA ILE A 422 -28.16 3.38 -9.33
C ILE A 422 -27.97 3.98 -7.93
N GLY A 423 -28.75 5.01 -7.60
CA GLY A 423 -28.75 5.64 -6.27
C GLY A 423 -29.17 4.74 -5.10
N ARG A 424 -29.68 3.53 -5.36
CA ARG A 424 -29.97 2.53 -4.32
C ARG A 424 -28.70 1.88 -3.75
N LEU A 425 -27.59 1.93 -4.49
CA LEU A 425 -26.30 1.38 -4.07
C LEU A 425 -25.60 2.34 -3.09
N ASN A 426 -26.21 2.58 -1.95
CA ASN A 426 -25.75 3.54 -0.95
C ASN A 426 -24.40 3.18 -0.30
N MET A 427 -23.99 1.91 -0.39
CA MET A 427 -22.68 1.43 0.06
C MET A 427 -21.57 1.63 -0.97
N LEU A 428 -21.91 2.01 -2.21
CA LEU A 428 -20.98 2.06 -3.33
C LEU A 428 -19.90 3.10 -3.09
N SER A 429 -18.65 2.64 -3.13
CA SER A 429 -17.43 3.43 -2.99
C SER A 429 -16.72 3.62 -4.33
N VAL A 430 -16.75 2.61 -5.20
CA VAL A 430 -16.11 2.67 -6.53
C VAL A 430 -17.12 2.27 -7.59
N LEU A 431 -17.34 3.17 -8.55
CA LEU A 431 -18.12 2.90 -9.75
C LEU A 431 -17.26 3.19 -10.99
N ASN A 432 -16.90 2.13 -11.72
CA ASN A 432 -16.21 2.26 -13.00
C ASN A 432 -16.96 1.52 -14.10
N ILE A 433 -17.58 2.29 -15.00
CA ILE A 433 -18.33 1.79 -16.17
C ILE A 433 -17.84 2.45 -17.46
N SER A 434 -16.61 2.96 -17.43
CA SER A 434 -15.95 3.64 -18.54
C SER A 434 -15.66 2.74 -19.74
N TRP A 435 -15.31 3.32 -20.90
CA TRP A 435 -14.92 2.55 -22.10
C TRP A 435 -15.97 1.52 -22.50
N ASN A 436 -17.20 2.01 -22.67
CA ASN A 436 -18.36 1.26 -23.13
C ASN A 436 -19.09 2.10 -24.20
N SER A 437 -20.32 1.74 -24.53
CA SER A 437 -21.19 2.44 -25.47
C SER A 437 -22.47 2.94 -24.79
N LEU A 438 -22.39 3.30 -23.50
CA LEU A 438 -23.52 3.84 -22.74
C LEU A 438 -23.95 5.21 -23.29
N ASN A 439 -25.24 5.52 -23.19
CA ASN A 439 -25.83 6.76 -23.70
C ASN A 439 -26.82 7.36 -22.70
N GLY A 440 -27.60 8.35 -23.12
CA GLY A 440 -28.52 9.07 -22.23
C GLY A 440 -27.80 10.06 -21.32
N ILE A 441 -28.42 10.41 -20.19
CA ILE A 441 -27.88 11.37 -19.22
C ILE A 441 -27.19 10.70 -18.05
N ILE A 442 -26.37 11.44 -17.30
CA ILE A 442 -25.93 11.01 -15.97
C ILE A 442 -27.13 11.16 -15.01
N PRO A 443 -27.65 10.08 -14.40
CA PRO A 443 -28.84 10.17 -13.55
C PRO A 443 -28.52 10.94 -12.26
N PRO A 444 -29.32 11.95 -11.86
CA PRO A 444 -29.08 12.72 -10.63
C PRO A 444 -29.04 11.88 -9.36
N SER A 445 -29.70 10.72 -9.37
CA SER A 445 -29.71 9.77 -8.26
C SER A 445 -28.34 9.14 -7.97
N ILE A 446 -27.36 9.25 -8.87
CA ILE A 446 -25.98 8.80 -8.63
C ILE A 446 -25.38 9.47 -7.37
N SER A 447 -25.84 10.68 -7.06
CA SER A 447 -25.46 11.42 -5.86
C SER A 447 -25.99 10.83 -4.56
N ASN A 448 -26.95 9.89 -4.62
CA ASN A 448 -27.43 9.15 -3.45
C ASN A 448 -26.44 8.05 -3.02
N CYS A 449 -25.48 7.68 -3.88
CA CYS A 449 -24.37 6.81 -3.53
C CYS A 449 -23.35 7.58 -2.66
N GLY A 450 -23.78 8.01 -1.49
CA GLY A 450 -23.07 8.99 -0.66
C GLY A 450 -21.74 8.52 -0.10
N LYS A 451 -21.33 7.26 -0.31
CA LYS A 451 -20.00 6.72 0.02
C LYS A 451 -19.04 6.69 -1.17
N LEU A 452 -19.45 7.16 -2.35
CA LEU A 452 -18.60 7.15 -3.53
C LEU A 452 -17.32 7.92 -3.29
N ILE A 453 -16.22 7.30 -3.69
CA ILE A 453 -14.88 7.85 -3.63
C ILE A 453 -14.27 8.00 -5.03
N SER A 454 -14.55 7.06 -5.93
CA SER A 454 -14.15 7.16 -7.35
C SER A 454 -15.35 6.89 -8.25
N LEU A 455 -15.60 7.82 -9.17
CA LEU A 455 -16.62 7.72 -10.19
C LEU A 455 -15.99 7.90 -11.57
N ASN A 456 -16.02 6.84 -12.37
CA ASN A 456 -15.44 6.82 -13.70
C ASN A 456 -16.44 6.38 -14.78
N LEU A 457 -16.85 7.36 -15.59
CA LEU A 457 -17.80 7.24 -16.69
C LEU A 457 -17.17 7.59 -18.05
N GLN A 458 -15.85 7.78 -18.09
CA GLN A 458 -15.15 8.28 -19.29
C GLN A 458 -15.34 7.36 -20.50
N ASN A 459 -15.17 7.90 -21.70
CA ASN A 459 -15.20 7.16 -22.96
C ASN A 459 -16.50 6.36 -23.13
N ASN A 460 -17.61 7.10 -23.22
CA ASN A 460 -18.96 6.62 -23.49
C ASN A 460 -19.66 7.61 -24.44
N GLY A 461 -20.95 7.41 -24.68
CA GLY A 461 -21.82 8.32 -25.44
C GLY A 461 -22.76 9.14 -24.55
N LEU A 462 -22.39 9.44 -23.30
CA LEU A 462 -23.24 10.18 -22.36
C LEU A 462 -23.47 11.63 -22.83
N THR A 463 -24.67 12.13 -22.62
CA THR A 463 -25.16 13.43 -23.10
C THR A 463 -25.78 14.25 -21.97
N GLY A 464 -26.20 15.48 -22.25
CA GLY A 464 -26.89 16.33 -21.28
C GLY A 464 -25.92 17.01 -20.30
N LEU A 465 -26.49 17.45 -19.18
CA LEU A 465 -25.79 18.22 -18.13
C LEU A 465 -25.15 17.29 -17.10
N ILE A 466 -24.12 17.78 -16.41
CA ILE A 466 -23.69 17.20 -15.13
C ILE A 466 -24.75 17.57 -14.08
N PRO A 467 -25.35 16.61 -13.34
CA PRO A 467 -26.39 16.91 -12.36
C PRO A 467 -25.88 17.82 -11.24
N ASP A 468 -26.65 18.85 -10.86
CA ASP A 468 -26.29 19.75 -9.75
C ASP A 468 -26.05 19.00 -8.43
N ALA A 469 -26.78 17.90 -8.22
CA ALA A 469 -26.64 17.06 -7.04
C ALA A 469 -25.25 16.39 -6.94
N ILE A 470 -24.40 16.42 -7.98
CA ILE A 470 -23.08 15.77 -7.95
C ILE A 470 -22.23 16.30 -6.79
N GLY A 471 -22.33 17.60 -6.46
CA GLY A 471 -21.64 18.24 -5.35
C GLY A 471 -21.94 17.64 -3.97
N ASN A 472 -23.03 16.88 -3.83
CA ASN A 472 -23.41 16.21 -2.57
C ASN A 472 -22.54 14.99 -2.24
N LEU A 473 -21.69 14.51 -3.16
CA LEU A 473 -20.83 13.34 -2.94
C LEU A 473 -19.61 13.69 -2.08
N LYS A 474 -19.82 13.86 -0.77
CA LYS A 474 -18.84 14.38 0.20
C LYS A 474 -17.55 13.57 0.36
N PHE A 475 -17.47 12.35 -0.16
CA PHE A 475 -16.27 11.52 -0.10
C PHE A 475 -15.61 11.33 -1.46
N LEU A 476 -16.16 11.92 -2.53
CA LEU A 476 -15.64 11.73 -3.88
C LEU A 476 -14.27 12.41 -3.99
N LEU A 477 -13.25 11.60 -4.26
CA LEU A 477 -11.88 12.06 -4.47
C LEU A 477 -11.54 12.17 -5.97
N GLU A 478 -12.16 11.34 -6.80
CA GLU A 478 -11.91 11.25 -8.23
C GLU A 478 -13.21 11.26 -9.06
N LEU A 479 -13.24 12.14 -10.06
CA LEU A 479 -14.33 12.23 -11.04
C LEU A 479 -13.79 12.25 -12.48
N GLN A 480 -14.08 11.19 -13.23
CA GLN A 480 -13.65 11.00 -14.61
C GLN A 480 -14.87 10.97 -15.54
N LEU A 481 -15.11 12.06 -16.27
CA LEU A 481 -16.22 12.22 -17.22
C LEU A 481 -15.74 12.48 -18.66
N GLY A 482 -14.43 12.44 -18.90
CA GLY A 482 -13.87 12.75 -20.21
C GLY A 482 -14.33 11.83 -21.34
N GLU A 483 -14.13 12.26 -22.59
CA GLU A 483 -14.53 11.51 -23.81
C GLU A 483 -16.02 11.11 -23.80
N ASN A 484 -16.90 12.10 -23.69
CA ASN A 484 -18.36 11.95 -23.76
C ASN A 484 -18.96 13.08 -24.64
N LYS A 485 -20.27 13.29 -24.56
CA LYS A 485 -21.01 14.37 -25.26
C LYS A 485 -21.74 15.28 -24.26
N LEU A 486 -21.17 15.46 -23.07
CA LEU A 486 -21.73 16.30 -22.01
C LEU A 486 -21.57 17.78 -22.39
N HIS A 487 -22.52 18.61 -21.97
CA HIS A 487 -22.53 20.04 -22.30
C HIS A 487 -23.18 20.87 -21.20
N GLY A 488 -23.27 22.19 -21.42
CA GLY A 488 -23.91 23.14 -20.54
C GLY A 488 -23.07 23.50 -19.31
N ARG A 489 -23.72 24.01 -18.25
CA ARG A 489 -23.02 24.53 -17.07
C ARG A 489 -22.34 23.43 -16.26
N ILE A 490 -21.17 23.74 -15.70
CA ILE A 490 -20.51 22.91 -14.68
C ILE A 490 -21.06 23.32 -13.31
N PRO A 491 -21.72 22.41 -12.56
CA PRO A 491 -22.29 22.70 -11.24
C PRO A 491 -21.20 22.80 -10.15
N ASP A 492 -21.63 23.00 -8.91
CA ASP A 492 -20.74 22.86 -7.75
C ASP A 492 -20.22 21.41 -7.67
N MET A 493 -18.89 21.30 -7.65
CA MET A 493 -18.21 20.02 -7.59
C MET A 493 -17.97 19.61 -6.14
N PRO A 494 -17.87 18.30 -5.84
CA PRO A 494 -17.57 17.86 -4.48
C PRO A 494 -16.28 18.46 -3.95
N GLN A 495 -16.35 19.18 -2.83
CA GLN A 495 -15.21 19.89 -2.24
C GLN A 495 -14.05 18.96 -1.82
N LYS A 496 -14.33 17.66 -1.62
CA LYS A 496 -13.31 16.65 -1.32
C LYS A 496 -12.60 16.08 -2.53
N LEU A 497 -12.94 16.52 -3.76
CA LEU A 497 -12.19 16.13 -4.94
C LEU A 497 -10.71 16.51 -4.78
N GLN A 498 -9.87 15.48 -4.70
CA GLN A 498 -8.45 15.62 -4.40
C GLN A 498 -7.60 15.10 -5.54
N ILE A 499 -8.00 13.97 -6.14
CA ILE A 499 -7.21 13.23 -7.13
C ILE A 499 -7.32 13.96 -8.47
N SER A 500 -8.51 13.97 -9.06
CA SER A 500 -8.69 14.57 -10.37
C SER A 500 -10.14 14.88 -10.69
N LEU A 501 -10.31 15.96 -11.44
CA LEU A 501 -11.53 16.30 -12.15
C LEU A 501 -11.21 16.34 -13.64
N ASN A 502 -11.71 15.36 -14.39
CA ASN A 502 -11.49 15.23 -15.82
C ASN A 502 -12.80 15.39 -16.58
N LEU A 503 -12.90 16.50 -17.32
CA LEU A 503 -14.02 16.86 -18.18
C LEU A 503 -13.61 16.92 -19.67
N SER A 504 -12.45 16.36 -20.02
CA SER A 504 -11.87 16.52 -21.36
C SER A 504 -12.73 15.89 -22.46
N PHE A 505 -12.54 16.30 -23.72
CA PHE A 505 -13.24 15.69 -24.88
C PHE A 505 -14.77 15.60 -24.67
N ASN A 506 -15.39 16.75 -24.43
CA ASN A 506 -16.83 16.92 -24.27
C ASN A 506 -17.29 18.15 -25.10
N ASN A 507 -18.53 18.58 -24.89
CA ASN A 507 -19.16 19.71 -25.55
C ASN A 507 -19.43 20.87 -24.58
N PHE A 508 -18.61 21.05 -23.55
CA PHE A 508 -18.75 22.18 -22.62
C PHE A 508 -18.35 23.50 -23.29
N ASP A 509 -19.12 24.56 -23.03
CA ASP A 509 -18.94 25.89 -23.62
C ASP A 509 -19.03 27.01 -22.56
N GLY A 510 -18.85 28.25 -22.99
CA GLY A 510 -18.85 29.41 -22.10
C GLY A 510 -17.58 29.53 -21.24
N PRO A 511 -17.57 30.43 -20.24
CA PRO A 511 -16.41 30.67 -19.39
C PRO A 511 -16.17 29.56 -18.37
N ILE A 512 -14.89 29.37 -17.98
CA ILE A 512 -14.52 28.49 -16.86
C ILE A 512 -15.18 29.03 -15.58
N PRO A 513 -16.03 28.25 -14.89
CA PRO A 513 -16.88 28.78 -13.83
C PRO A 513 -16.17 28.92 -12.50
N LYS A 514 -16.57 29.95 -11.74
CA LYS A 514 -16.04 30.25 -10.40
C LYS A 514 -16.33 29.18 -9.36
N THR A 515 -17.30 28.29 -9.59
CA THR A 515 -17.61 27.15 -8.70
C THR A 515 -16.39 26.23 -8.47
N LEU A 516 -15.46 26.18 -9.43
CA LEU A 516 -14.21 25.42 -9.29
C LEU A 516 -13.22 26.03 -8.28
N SER A 517 -13.44 27.27 -7.82
CA SER A 517 -12.54 27.96 -6.87
C SER A 517 -12.52 27.34 -5.46
N GLU A 518 -13.49 26.47 -5.15
CA GLU A 518 -13.59 25.81 -3.84
C GLU A 518 -12.74 24.53 -3.73
N LEU A 519 -12.21 24.02 -4.85
CA LEU A 519 -11.52 22.73 -4.94
C LEU A 519 -10.04 22.81 -4.51
N ASN A 520 -9.79 23.31 -3.29
CA ASN A 520 -8.44 23.61 -2.80
C ASN A 520 -7.51 22.39 -2.67
N ASP A 521 -8.09 21.20 -2.56
CA ASP A 521 -7.38 19.93 -2.42
C ASP A 521 -7.12 19.23 -3.77
N LEU A 522 -7.68 19.73 -4.88
CA LEU A 522 -7.60 19.09 -6.19
C LEU A 522 -6.19 19.12 -6.78
N GLU A 523 -5.66 17.97 -7.20
CA GLU A 523 -4.33 17.83 -7.79
C GLU A 523 -4.31 18.00 -9.31
N VAL A 524 -5.29 17.42 -10.02
CA VAL A 524 -5.37 17.46 -11.49
C VAL A 524 -6.72 18.00 -11.95
N LEU A 525 -6.68 19.06 -12.75
CA LEU A 525 -7.85 19.60 -13.45
C LEU A 525 -7.65 19.51 -14.96
N ASP A 526 -8.51 18.74 -15.64
CA ASP A 526 -8.50 18.61 -17.09
C ASP A 526 -9.80 19.08 -17.74
N LEU A 527 -9.70 20.16 -18.51
CA LEU A 527 -10.78 20.79 -19.27
C LEU A 527 -10.50 20.78 -20.78
N SER A 528 -9.50 20.02 -21.23
CA SER A 528 -9.02 20.06 -22.60
C SER A 528 -10.06 19.54 -23.61
N ASN A 529 -9.92 19.91 -24.88
CA ASN A 529 -10.75 19.42 -25.97
C ASN A 529 -12.25 19.66 -25.73
N ASN A 530 -12.61 20.91 -25.46
CA ASN A 530 -13.97 21.40 -25.28
C ASN A 530 -14.18 22.69 -26.10
N SER A 531 -15.25 23.43 -25.82
CA SER A 531 -15.53 24.74 -26.41
C SER A 531 -15.51 25.87 -25.37
N PHE A 532 -14.72 25.74 -24.29
CA PHE A 532 -14.61 26.81 -23.29
C PHE A 532 -14.07 28.09 -23.93
N SER A 533 -14.69 29.21 -23.59
CA SER A 533 -14.38 30.56 -24.10
C SER A 533 -14.06 31.50 -22.94
N GLY A 534 -13.68 32.74 -23.22
CA GLY A 534 -13.38 33.71 -22.17
C GLY A 534 -11.91 33.68 -21.72
N GLU A 535 -11.61 34.51 -20.72
CA GLU A 535 -10.29 34.57 -20.10
C GLU A 535 -10.09 33.43 -19.09
N VAL A 536 -8.84 33.01 -18.88
CA VAL A 536 -8.49 32.03 -17.86
C VAL A 536 -8.58 32.69 -16.47
N PRO A 537 -9.41 32.18 -15.53
CA PRO A 537 -9.60 32.85 -14.24
C PRO A 537 -8.39 32.77 -13.29
N ASP A 538 -8.10 33.88 -12.60
CA ASP A 538 -7.00 33.98 -11.62
C ASP A 538 -7.11 32.99 -10.44
N PHE A 539 -8.34 32.62 -10.03
CA PHE A 539 -8.56 31.71 -8.90
C PHE A 539 -7.96 30.32 -9.14
N LEU A 540 -7.70 29.92 -10.39
CA LEU A 540 -7.03 28.64 -10.67
C LEU A 540 -5.62 28.61 -10.05
N GLY A 541 -4.99 29.78 -9.88
CA GLY A 541 -3.73 29.91 -9.16
C GLY A 541 -3.83 29.87 -7.64
N THR A 542 -5.05 29.98 -7.07
CA THR A 542 -5.27 29.93 -5.62
C THR A 542 -5.52 28.51 -5.11
N LEU A 543 -5.83 27.55 -6.01
CA LEU A 543 -6.03 26.14 -5.66
C LEU A 543 -4.74 25.55 -5.09
N SER A 544 -4.80 25.12 -3.83
CA SER A 544 -3.57 24.94 -3.03
C SER A 544 -2.76 23.69 -3.32
N SER A 545 -3.45 22.63 -3.78
CA SER A 545 -2.85 21.34 -4.10
C SER A 545 -2.73 21.10 -5.61
N LEU A 546 -3.18 22.06 -6.43
CA LEU A 546 -3.19 21.91 -7.89
C LEU A 546 -1.77 21.78 -8.40
N SER A 547 -1.56 20.72 -9.17
CA SER A 547 -0.26 20.35 -9.70
C SER A 547 -0.24 20.29 -11.21
N GLN A 548 -1.42 20.08 -11.80
CA GLN A 548 -1.62 20.04 -13.23
C GLN A 548 -2.96 20.66 -13.62
N LEU A 549 -2.89 21.55 -14.62
CA LEU A 549 -4.01 22.21 -15.27
C LEU A 549 -3.90 22.04 -16.78
N VAL A 550 -4.91 21.40 -17.39
CA VAL A 550 -4.94 21.15 -18.83
C VAL A 550 -6.13 21.88 -19.45
N LEU A 551 -5.83 22.87 -20.30
CA LEU A 551 -6.80 23.74 -20.97
C LEU A 551 -6.71 23.64 -22.50
N SER A 552 -5.88 22.73 -23.01
CA SER A 552 -5.58 22.61 -24.43
C SER A 552 -6.83 22.43 -25.29
N ASN A 553 -6.78 22.90 -26.54
CA ASN A 553 -7.85 22.75 -27.54
C ASN A 553 -9.21 23.26 -27.05
N ASN A 554 -9.29 24.57 -26.79
CA ASN A 554 -10.50 25.30 -26.43
C ASN A 554 -10.56 26.63 -27.22
N GLN A 555 -11.50 27.51 -26.88
CA GLN A 555 -11.70 28.85 -27.44
C GLN A 555 -11.28 29.95 -26.44
N LEU A 556 -10.35 29.65 -25.53
CA LEU A 556 -9.89 30.58 -24.51
C LEU A 556 -9.05 31.71 -25.14
N TYR A 557 -9.15 32.91 -24.58
CA TYR A 557 -8.44 34.08 -25.08
C TYR A 557 -7.84 34.90 -23.92
N GLY A 558 -7.03 35.90 -24.27
CA GLY A 558 -6.45 36.85 -23.31
C GLY A 558 -5.06 36.42 -22.84
N VAL A 559 -4.67 36.90 -21.67
CA VAL A 559 -3.35 36.62 -21.08
C VAL A 559 -3.51 35.61 -19.95
N LEU A 560 -2.69 34.56 -19.95
CA LEU A 560 -2.67 33.58 -18.87
C LEU A 560 -2.27 34.29 -17.55
N PRO A 561 -3.06 34.15 -16.47
CA PRO A 561 -2.72 34.75 -15.18
C PRO A 561 -1.34 34.32 -14.67
N GLN A 562 -0.68 35.23 -13.96
CA GLN A 562 0.55 34.89 -13.27
C GLN A 562 0.23 34.12 -11.98
N PHE A 563 0.35 32.80 -12.02
CA PHE A 563 0.14 31.97 -10.84
C PHE A 563 1.34 32.07 -9.90
N LYS A 564 1.08 32.34 -8.60
CA LYS A 564 2.13 32.44 -7.57
C LYS A 564 2.83 31.10 -7.26
N ARG A 565 2.21 29.98 -7.63
CA ARG A 565 2.72 28.61 -7.43
C ARG A 565 3.10 28.00 -8.77
N ASN A 566 4.16 27.19 -8.77
CA ASN A 566 4.61 26.45 -9.94
C ASN A 566 3.83 25.14 -10.06
N PHE A 567 2.90 25.07 -11.01
CA PHE A 567 2.24 23.83 -11.43
C PHE A 567 2.17 23.79 -12.96
N SER A 568 1.98 22.61 -13.52
CA SER A 568 2.05 22.40 -14.97
C SER A 568 0.77 22.90 -15.64
N VAL A 569 0.91 23.83 -16.58
CA VAL A 569 -0.21 24.41 -17.31
C VAL A 569 -0.05 24.17 -18.81
N TYR A 570 -1.01 23.45 -19.40
CA TYR A 570 -1.09 23.13 -20.82
C TYR A 570 -2.20 23.95 -21.46
N ILE A 571 -1.89 24.73 -22.49
CA ILE A 571 -2.81 25.70 -23.13
C ILE A 571 -2.79 25.59 -24.66
N ASP A 572 -2.09 24.60 -25.21
CA ASP A 572 -1.87 24.48 -26.64
C ASP A 572 -3.21 24.34 -27.39
N GLY A 573 -3.31 24.87 -28.61
CA GLY A 573 -4.57 24.84 -29.35
C GLY A 573 -5.62 25.86 -28.91
N ASN A 574 -5.24 26.89 -28.15
CA ASN A 574 -6.03 28.11 -27.91
C ASN A 574 -5.37 29.30 -28.63
N PRO A 575 -5.77 29.62 -29.88
CA PRO A 575 -5.02 30.56 -30.73
C PRO A 575 -4.89 31.99 -30.18
N GLN A 576 -5.84 32.42 -29.35
CA GLN A 576 -5.94 33.78 -28.80
C GLN A 576 -5.47 33.89 -27.34
N LEU A 577 -4.97 32.79 -26.74
CA LEU A 577 -4.46 32.77 -25.38
C LEU A 577 -2.93 32.88 -25.39
N HIS A 578 -2.41 33.88 -24.69
CA HIS A 578 -0.98 34.19 -24.66
C HIS A 578 -0.40 34.03 -23.25
N ARG A 579 0.83 33.52 -23.14
CA ARG A 579 1.57 33.57 -21.86
C ARG A 579 2.11 34.99 -21.63
N PRO A 580 2.21 35.47 -20.38
CA PRO A 580 2.90 36.72 -20.09
C PRO A 580 4.31 36.70 -20.70
N GLN A 581 4.62 37.66 -21.58
CA GLN A 581 5.99 37.82 -22.10
C GLN A 581 6.84 38.50 -21.03
N ASP A 582 7.96 37.89 -20.64
CA ASP A 582 9.06 38.59 -19.97
C ASP A 582 9.71 39.55 -20.98
N HIS A 583 9.30 40.81 -20.96
CA HIS A 583 10.00 41.90 -21.64
C HIS A 583 10.39 42.98 -20.62
N PRO A 584 11.65 43.48 -20.66
CA PRO A 584 12.10 44.54 -19.76
C PRO A 584 11.39 45.86 -20.11
N PRO A 585 11.29 46.81 -19.17
CA PRO A 585 10.50 48.01 -19.36
C PRO A 585 11.16 48.92 -20.40
N VAL A 586 10.52 49.10 -21.56
CA VAL A 586 10.91 50.14 -22.50
C VAL A 586 10.33 51.48 -22.02
N LEU A 587 11.24 52.36 -21.61
CA LEU A 587 10.98 53.78 -21.44
C LEU A 587 10.52 54.40 -22.77
N SER A 588 9.37 55.07 -22.79
CA SER A 588 9.11 56.09 -23.81
C SER A 588 8.49 57.34 -23.21
N LYS A 589 9.08 58.47 -23.61
CA LYS A 589 8.95 59.83 -23.07
C LYS A 589 7.67 60.55 -23.51
N LYS A 590 7.34 61.54 -22.68
CA LYS A 590 6.43 62.70 -22.83
C LYS A 590 6.19 63.24 -24.26
N GLY A 591 4.94 63.64 -24.49
CA GLY A 591 4.54 64.77 -25.36
C GLY A 591 3.41 65.56 -24.67
N LYS A 592 3.52 66.90 -24.63
CA LYS A 592 2.59 67.84 -23.96
C LYS A 592 1.68 68.56 -24.96
N SER A 593 0.56 69.09 -24.42
CA SER A 593 -0.08 70.40 -24.69
C SER A 593 -1.44 70.32 -25.40
N VAL A 594 -2.51 71.10 -25.13
CA VAL A 594 -3.02 72.02 -24.07
C VAL A 594 -4.49 72.27 -24.48
N GLY A 595 -5.44 72.53 -23.55
CA GLY A 595 -6.73 73.12 -23.92
C GLY A 595 -7.89 73.09 -22.90
N VAL A 596 -7.66 73.68 -21.72
CA VAL A 596 -8.59 74.41 -20.83
C VAL A 596 -10.11 74.32 -21.11
N THR A 597 -10.86 73.81 -20.13
CA THR A 597 -12.13 74.42 -19.68
C THR A 597 -12.28 74.16 -18.18
N ILE A 598 -11.80 75.11 -17.36
CA ILE A 598 -11.96 75.15 -15.90
C ILE A 598 -12.78 76.39 -15.59
N VAL A 599 -14.03 76.21 -15.12
CA VAL A 599 -14.65 77.14 -14.14
C VAL A 599 -15.58 76.40 -13.16
N ILE A 600 -16.13 75.22 -13.48
CA ILE A 600 -17.06 74.52 -12.55
C ILE A 600 -16.34 73.59 -11.56
N THR A 601 -15.07 73.27 -11.80
CA THR A 601 -14.28 72.30 -11.00
C THR A 601 -13.69 72.85 -9.70
N PHE A 602 -13.70 74.17 -9.47
CA PHE A 602 -13.00 74.78 -8.33
C PHE A 602 -13.75 74.65 -7.00
N ALA A 603 -15.09 74.48 -7.00
CA ALA A 603 -15.84 74.27 -5.76
C ALA A 603 -15.87 72.79 -5.31
N ALA A 604 -15.88 71.85 -6.26
CA ALA A 604 -15.88 70.41 -5.95
C ALA A 604 -14.48 69.90 -5.55
N ALA A 605 -13.41 70.46 -6.13
CA ALA A 605 -12.04 70.07 -5.82
C ALA A 605 -11.61 70.48 -4.40
N VAL A 606 -12.05 71.65 -3.92
CA VAL A 606 -11.72 72.09 -2.55
C VAL A 606 -12.47 71.25 -1.51
N LEU A 607 -13.73 70.88 -1.76
CA LEU A 607 -14.48 69.99 -0.87
C LEU A 607 -13.90 68.56 -0.89
N ALA A 608 -13.52 68.05 -2.07
CA ALA A 608 -12.90 66.74 -2.22
C ALA A 608 -11.51 66.68 -1.56
N VAL A 609 -10.71 67.75 -1.64
CA VAL A 609 -9.38 67.80 -0.98
C VAL A 609 -9.51 67.89 0.54
N VAL A 610 -10.52 68.61 1.06
CA VAL A 610 -10.79 68.64 2.52
C VAL A 610 -11.35 67.30 3.00
N VAL A 611 -12.25 66.66 2.25
CA VAL A 611 -12.76 65.31 2.57
C VAL A 611 -11.65 64.27 2.48
N VAL A 612 -10.78 64.32 1.46
CA VAL A 612 -9.62 63.42 1.33
C VAL A 612 -8.59 63.69 2.41
N ALA A 613 -8.38 64.94 2.85
CA ALA A 613 -7.48 65.26 3.95
C ALA A 613 -8.05 64.81 5.31
N ILE A 614 -9.35 64.95 5.54
CA ILE A 614 -10.03 64.44 6.74
C ILE A 614 -10.06 62.90 6.72
N VAL A 615 -10.33 62.28 5.58
CA VAL A 615 -10.28 60.83 5.39
C VAL A 615 -8.84 60.34 5.53
N PHE A 616 -7.83 61.05 5.04
CA PHE A 616 -6.42 60.71 5.23
C PHE A 616 -5.97 60.92 6.68
N LEU A 617 -6.48 61.91 7.41
CA LEU A 617 -6.21 62.11 8.84
C LEU A 617 -6.97 61.12 9.73
N LEU A 618 -8.17 60.69 9.33
CA LEU A 618 -8.94 59.64 10.00
C LEU A 618 -8.38 58.25 9.68
N ILE A 619 -7.88 58.03 8.45
CA ILE A 619 -7.16 56.82 8.03
C ILE A 619 -5.75 56.80 8.61
N SER A 620 -5.04 57.93 8.74
CA SER A 620 -3.72 57.96 9.39
C SER A 620 -3.85 57.84 10.90
N ARG A 621 -4.86 58.43 11.54
CA ARG A 621 -5.18 58.13 12.95
C ARG A 621 -5.69 56.70 13.14
N ARG A 622 -6.40 56.09 12.18
CA ARG A 622 -6.71 54.66 12.19
C ARG A 622 -5.47 53.81 11.96
N LEU A 623 -4.56 54.16 11.06
CA LEU A 623 -3.34 53.40 10.77
C LEU A 623 -2.29 53.55 11.88
N SER A 624 -2.22 54.69 12.55
CA SER A 624 -1.36 54.89 13.73
C SER A 624 -1.94 54.28 15.01
N LYS A 625 -3.27 54.12 15.11
CA LYS A 625 -3.91 53.39 16.24
C LYS A 625 -4.06 51.89 15.95
N VAL A 626 -4.05 51.47 14.69
CA VAL A 626 -3.98 50.06 14.25
C VAL A 626 -2.53 49.56 14.27
N ASN A 627 -1.51 50.41 14.12
CA ASN A 627 -0.11 50.01 14.31
C ASN A 627 0.30 49.82 15.79
N GLU A 628 -0.54 50.16 16.76
CA GLU A 628 -0.37 49.76 18.17
C GLU A 628 -1.34 48.64 18.60
N GLU A 629 -2.29 48.24 17.76
CA GLU A 629 -3.15 47.05 17.95
C GLU A 629 -2.89 45.92 16.91
N GLN A 630 -1.88 46.06 16.04
CA GLN A 630 -1.33 45.00 15.16
C GLN A 630 -0.02 44.40 15.71
N LEU A 631 0.10 44.34 17.03
CA LEU A 631 1.07 43.47 17.70
C LEU A 631 0.36 42.34 18.48
N GLN A 632 -0.56 41.63 17.82
CA GLN A 632 -1.14 40.31 18.15
C GLN A 632 -2.33 40.12 17.17
N SER A 633 -2.39 39.19 16.22
CA SER A 633 -1.79 37.87 16.11
C SER A 633 -1.40 37.62 14.63
N LEU A 634 -0.09 37.63 14.33
CA LEU A 634 0.41 36.47 13.62
C LEU A 634 0.00 35.29 14.50
N GLU A 635 -0.85 34.38 14.05
CA GLU A 635 -0.87 33.04 14.65
C GLU A 635 0.49 32.41 14.33
N VAL A 636 1.53 32.85 15.06
CA VAL A 636 2.65 32.00 15.41
C VAL A 636 1.98 30.91 16.22
N PHE A 637 1.59 29.81 15.56
CA PHE A 637 1.25 28.60 16.28
C PHE A 637 2.38 28.37 17.26
N SER A 638 2.05 28.19 18.54
CA SER A 638 3.04 27.79 19.54
C SER A 638 3.82 26.62 18.95
N PRO A 639 5.16 26.68 18.92
CA PRO A 639 5.94 25.59 18.34
C PRO A 639 5.47 24.27 18.99
N PRO A 640 5.26 23.21 18.19
CA PRO A 640 4.72 21.96 18.69
C PRO A 640 5.49 21.48 19.93
N ARG A 641 4.77 21.17 21.01
CA ARG A 641 5.41 20.73 22.25
C ARG A 641 5.98 19.32 22.04
N VAL A 642 7.31 19.24 22.05
CA VAL A 642 8.04 17.98 21.93
C VAL A 642 7.79 17.12 23.17
N ILE A 643 7.32 15.90 22.96
CA ILE A 643 7.21 14.86 23.99
C ILE A 643 8.49 14.03 24.01
N GLN A 644 8.94 13.60 22.83
CA GLN A 644 10.09 12.72 22.65
C GLN A 644 10.80 13.08 21.34
N GLY A 645 12.12 13.03 21.33
CA GLY A 645 12.92 13.17 20.12
C GLY A 645 14.07 12.18 20.17
N ASN A 646 14.35 11.51 19.05
CA ASN A 646 15.40 10.50 18.99
C ASN A 646 16.21 10.62 17.69
N MET A 647 17.50 10.30 17.79
CA MET A 647 18.47 10.44 16.73
C MET A 647 18.78 9.08 16.10
N LEU A 648 18.39 8.90 14.85
CA LEU A 648 18.47 7.62 14.15
C LEU A 648 19.83 7.42 13.47
N THR A 649 20.41 8.50 12.94
CA THR A 649 21.66 8.45 12.20
C THR A 649 22.88 8.25 13.10
N ALA A 650 23.79 7.36 12.68
CA ALA A 650 25.10 7.21 13.31
C ALA A 650 26.12 8.28 12.86
N ASN A 651 25.79 9.09 11.84
CA ASN A 651 26.70 10.09 11.28
C ASN A 651 26.86 11.29 12.24
N GLY A 652 28.07 11.46 12.79
CA GLY A 652 28.39 12.50 13.77
C GLY A 652 28.08 13.93 13.31
N VAL A 653 28.18 14.22 12.00
CA VAL A 653 27.91 15.56 11.44
C VAL A 653 26.42 15.92 11.55
N HIS A 654 25.54 14.97 11.24
CA HIS A 654 24.09 15.22 11.37
C HIS A 654 23.69 15.29 12.84
N ARG A 655 24.25 14.43 13.70
CA ARG A 655 23.99 14.44 15.14
C ARG A 655 24.35 15.77 15.80
N SER A 656 25.45 16.40 15.39
CA SER A 656 25.88 17.70 15.94
C SER A 656 25.11 18.89 15.37
N ASN A 657 24.46 18.73 14.22
CA ASN A 657 23.82 19.84 13.50
C ASN A 657 22.30 19.93 13.74
N ILE A 658 21.61 18.80 13.97
CA ILE A 658 20.15 18.80 14.11
C ILE A 658 19.77 19.35 15.49
N ASP A 659 19.06 20.48 15.48
CA ASP A 659 18.44 21.09 16.67
C ASP A 659 16.92 20.93 16.58
N PHE A 660 16.35 20.12 17.48
CA PHE A 660 14.91 19.85 17.48
C PHE A 660 14.08 21.08 17.81
N THR A 661 14.56 21.98 18.66
CA THR A 661 13.83 23.19 19.05
C THR A 661 13.72 24.15 17.86
N LYS A 662 14.84 24.42 17.18
CA LYS A 662 14.81 25.27 15.96
C LYS A 662 14.02 24.64 14.82
N ALA A 663 14.05 23.32 14.70
CA ALA A 663 13.20 22.64 13.75
C ALA A 663 11.70 22.86 14.06
N MET A 664 11.30 22.78 15.33
CA MET A 664 9.90 22.98 15.73
C MET A 664 9.43 24.44 15.58
N GLU A 665 10.31 25.43 15.74
CA GLU A 665 10.01 26.81 15.38
C GLU A 665 9.80 26.98 13.86
N ALA A 666 10.62 26.31 13.04
CA ALA A 666 10.49 26.39 11.59
C ALA A 666 9.17 25.81 11.08
N VAL A 667 8.68 24.69 11.65
CA VAL A 667 7.40 24.08 11.25
C VAL A 667 6.17 24.89 11.68
N ALA A 668 6.31 25.79 12.66
CA ALA A 668 5.22 26.67 13.10
C ALA A 668 4.86 27.76 12.06
N SER A 669 5.75 28.00 11.07
CA SER A 669 5.53 28.98 10.01
C SER A 669 5.12 28.32 8.69
N PRO A 670 3.92 28.63 8.15
CA PRO A 670 3.49 28.13 6.84
C PRO A 670 4.40 28.56 5.68
N ALA A 671 5.16 29.65 5.82
CA ALA A 671 6.09 30.12 4.80
C ALA A 671 7.26 29.15 4.54
N ASN A 672 7.52 28.24 5.48
CA ASN A 672 8.58 27.24 5.37
C ASN A 672 8.12 25.95 4.67
N ILE A 673 6.85 25.82 4.30
CA ILE A 673 6.33 24.65 3.59
C ILE A 673 6.92 24.62 2.17
N VAL A 674 7.60 23.53 1.83
CA VAL A 674 8.21 23.30 0.51
C VAL A 674 7.36 22.38 -0.35
N LEU A 675 6.77 21.36 0.26
CA LEU A 675 5.93 20.37 -0.41
C LEU A 675 4.82 19.95 0.53
N LYS A 676 3.60 19.85 0.01
CA LYS A 676 2.47 19.27 0.74
C LYS A 676 1.93 18.11 -0.10
N THR A 677 1.87 16.94 0.51
CA THR A 677 1.32 15.72 -0.06
C THR A 677 0.11 15.30 0.76
N ARG A 678 -0.59 14.27 0.28
CA ARG A 678 -1.67 13.63 1.05
C ARG A 678 -1.20 13.17 2.42
N PHE A 679 -0.08 12.44 2.48
CA PHE A 679 0.37 11.78 3.71
C PHE A 679 1.21 12.70 4.59
N SER A 680 1.75 13.79 4.04
CA SER A 680 2.78 14.55 4.74
C SER A 680 2.98 15.98 4.26
N THR A 681 3.47 16.82 5.16
CA THR A 681 3.86 18.21 4.87
C THR A 681 5.36 18.39 5.13
N TYR A 682 6.11 18.88 4.15
CA TYR A 682 7.55 19.10 4.22
C TYR A 682 7.83 20.55 4.48
N TYR A 683 8.62 20.80 5.52
CA TYR A 683 9.11 22.10 5.88
C TYR A 683 10.61 22.16 5.64
N LYS A 684 11.12 23.30 5.18
CA LYS A 684 12.54 23.59 5.20
C LYS A 684 12.89 24.20 6.55
N ALA A 685 13.81 23.57 7.27
CA ALA A 685 14.36 24.10 8.51
C ALA A 685 15.86 24.36 8.34
N MET A 686 16.30 25.56 8.71
CA MET A 686 17.72 25.91 8.77
C MET A 686 18.16 25.87 10.23
N MET A 687 19.18 25.05 10.52
CA MET A 687 19.74 24.88 11.86
C MET A 687 20.70 26.03 12.19
N PRO A 688 21.03 26.25 13.48
CA PRO A 688 21.99 27.29 13.89
C PRO A 688 23.36 27.18 13.22
N SER A 689 23.78 25.98 12.83
CA SER A 689 25.03 25.75 12.09
C SER A 689 24.99 26.18 10.62
N GLY A 690 23.84 26.63 10.12
CA GLY A 690 23.59 26.95 8.70
C GLY A 690 23.18 25.74 7.86
N ALA A 691 23.26 24.51 8.41
CA ALA A 691 22.80 23.30 7.74
C ALA A 691 21.27 23.33 7.55
N SER A 692 20.79 22.94 6.37
CA SER A 692 19.35 22.84 6.07
C SER A 692 18.89 21.39 6.12
N TYR A 693 17.69 21.16 6.64
CA TYR A 693 17.03 19.85 6.68
C TYR A 693 15.59 19.97 6.21
N TYR A 694 15.06 18.86 5.68
CA TYR A 694 13.62 18.68 5.58
C TYR A 694 13.08 18.18 6.91
N VAL A 695 12.04 18.85 7.40
CA VAL A 695 11.23 18.38 8.53
C VAL A 695 9.88 17.98 7.96
N LYS A 696 9.61 16.69 7.96
CA LYS A 696 8.40 16.08 7.37
C LYS A 696 7.39 15.80 8.48
N LYS A 697 6.26 16.51 8.48
CA LYS A 697 5.12 16.24 9.34
C LYS A 697 4.26 15.15 8.72
N LEU A 698 3.94 14.08 9.45
CA LEU A 698 2.96 13.08 9.04
C LEU A 698 1.54 13.58 9.35
N ASN A 699 0.65 13.59 8.36
CA ASN A 699 -0.73 14.08 8.52
C ASN A 699 -1.63 12.93 9.04
N TRP A 700 -2.19 13.03 10.25
CA TRP A 700 -2.85 11.90 10.94
C TRP A 700 -4.30 12.13 11.41
N SER A 701 -4.92 13.27 11.09
CA SER A 701 -6.17 13.73 11.71
C SER A 701 -7.46 13.14 11.11
N ASP A 702 -7.36 12.36 10.03
CA ASP A 702 -8.51 11.70 9.41
C ASP A 702 -8.64 10.26 9.92
N LYS A 703 -9.87 9.85 10.28
CA LYS A 703 -10.30 8.50 10.73
C LYS A 703 -9.98 7.34 9.76
N ILE A 704 -9.16 7.57 8.75
CA ILE A 704 -8.64 6.63 7.77
C ILE A 704 -7.28 6.06 8.23
N PHE A 705 -6.56 6.76 9.12
CA PHE A 705 -5.22 6.40 9.58
C PHE A 705 -5.20 6.24 11.11
N GLN A 706 -4.94 5.04 11.61
CA GLN A 706 -4.51 4.85 12.99
C GLN A 706 -3.05 4.40 12.96
N LEU A 707 -2.15 5.21 13.53
CA LEU A 707 -0.80 4.77 13.86
C LEU A 707 -0.91 3.50 14.73
N GLY A 708 0.09 2.62 14.65
CA GLY A 708 0.28 1.62 15.71
C GLY A 708 0.45 2.29 17.09
N SER A 709 0.66 1.53 18.15
CA SER A 709 1.14 2.13 19.40
C SER A 709 2.40 2.97 19.12
N PRO A 710 2.66 4.05 19.87
CA PRO A 710 3.90 4.84 19.74
C PRO A 710 5.17 3.96 19.68
N ASP A 711 5.17 2.86 20.42
CA ASP A 711 6.25 1.87 20.43
C ASP A 711 6.45 1.17 19.08
N LYS A 712 5.36 0.83 18.38
CA LYS A 712 5.43 0.22 17.03
C LYS A 712 5.95 1.23 16.01
N PHE A 713 5.53 2.50 16.13
CA PHE A 713 6.06 3.56 15.26
C PHE A 713 7.56 3.74 15.43
N GLU A 714 8.03 3.81 16.68
CA GLU A 714 9.45 3.95 17.01
C GLU A 714 10.27 2.78 16.44
N GLN A 715 9.84 1.53 16.67
CA GLN A 715 10.52 0.34 16.16
C GLN A 715 10.69 0.35 14.64
N GLU A 716 9.64 0.70 13.90
CA GLU A 716 9.65 0.73 12.44
C GLU A 716 10.55 1.85 11.90
N ILE A 717 10.48 3.05 12.48
CA ILE A 717 11.32 4.19 12.09
C ILE A 717 12.80 3.94 12.41
N GLU A 718 13.10 3.32 13.55
CA GLU A 718 14.47 2.92 13.89
C GLU A 718 15.04 1.87 12.94
N ALA A 719 14.23 0.94 12.46
CA ALA A 719 14.65 -0.04 11.46
C ALA A 719 15.01 0.65 10.13
N LEU A 720 14.22 1.64 9.72
CA LEU A 720 14.47 2.43 8.50
C LEU A 720 15.72 3.30 8.62
N GLY A 721 15.97 3.90 9.78
CA GLY A 721 17.18 4.71 10.04
C GLY A 721 18.49 3.94 9.95
N LYS A 722 18.45 2.60 10.01
CA LYS A 722 19.62 1.71 9.87
C LYS A 722 19.93 1.32 8.43
N LEU A 723 19.07 1.67 7.48
CA LEU A 723 19.31 1.40 6.06
C LEU A 723 20.51 2.22 5.56
N SER A 724 21.19 1.72 4.53
CA SER A 724 22.32 2.40 3.89
C SER A 724 22.22 2.25 2.38
N ASN A 725 21.81 3.32 1.70
CA ASN A 725 21.73 3.40 0.25
C ASN A 725 21.71 4.87 -0.20
N SER A 726 22.54 5.24 -1.17
CA SER A 726 22.64 6.63 -1.66
C SER A 726 21.42 7.12 -2.42
N ASN A 727 20.62 6.19 -2.98
CA ASN A 727 19.42 6.48 -3.77
C ASN A 727 18.12 6.39 -2.97
N ILE A 728 18.18 6.29 -1.64
CA ILE A 728 17.02 6.29 -0.75
C ILE A 728 17.14 7.46 0.23
N MET A 729 16.03 8.15 0.51
CA MET A 729 15.97 9.13 1.59
C MET A 729 15.79 8.42 2.93
N ILE A 730 16.87 8.31 3.69
CA ILE A 730 16.88 7.64 4.99
C ILE A 730 16.56 8.66 6.10
N PRO A 731 15.61 8.37 7.01
CA PRO A 731 15.30 9.28 8.11
C PRO A 731 16.50 9.41 9.07
N LEU A 732 16.85 10.64 9.42
CA LEU A 732 18.01 10.98 10.26
C LEU A 732 17.64 11.06 11.75
N ALA A 733 16.42 11.52 12.04
CA ALA A 733 15.89 11.71 13.38
C ALA A 733 14.35 11.78 13.33
N TYR A 734 13.70 11.68 14.48
CA TYR A 734 12.27 11.95 14.61
C TYR A 734 11.94 12.70 15.89
N VAL A 735 10.79 13.37 15.88
CA VAL A 735 10.18 14.07 17.01
C VAL A 735 8.70 13.70 17.10
N LEU A 736 8.25 13.34 18.30
CA LEU A 736 6.85 13.10 18.64
C LEU A 736 6.32 14.27 19.46
N THR A 737 5.12 14.74 19.10
CA THR A 737 4.36 15.75 19.83
C THR A 737 3.02 15.14 20.27
N VAL A 738 2.23 15.90 21.04
CA VAL A 738 0.92 15.45 21.53
C VAL A 738 0.00 15.02 20.38
N ASP A 739 0.15 15.69 19.25
CA ASP A 739 -0.79 15.69 18.13
C ASP A 739 -0.11 15.50 16.76
N SER A 740 1.19 15.16 16.69
CA SER A 740 1.88 14.87 15.42
C SER A 740 3.20 14.10 15.58
N ALA A 741 3.67 13.53 14.47
CA ALA A 741 5.02 12.99 14.33
C ALA A 741 5.79 13.72 13.21
N TYR A 742 7.06 14.03 13.47
CA TYR A 742 7.94 14.76 12.57
C TYR A 742 9.21 13.95 12.29
N LEU A 743 9.59 13.82 11.02
CA LEU A 743 10.75 13.08 10.56
C LEU A 743 11.76 14.02 9.91
N PHE A 744 13.04 13.78 10.12
CA PHE A 744 14.13 14.63 9.64
C PHE A 744 14.87 13.96 8.49
N TYR A 745 15.09 14.70 7.40
CA TYR A 745 15.86 14.24 6.24
C TYR A 745 16.85 15.30 5.79
N GLU A 746 17.90 14.86 5.10
CA GLU A 746 18.84 15.76 4.45
C GLU A 746 18.12 16.65 3.41
N PHE A 747 18.40 17.96 3.43
CA PHE A 747 17.80 18.88 2.48
C PHE A 747 18.42 18.73 1.09
N SER A 748 17.56 18.67 0.07
CA SER A 748 17.97 18.53 -1.33
C SER A 748 17.64 19.80 -2.12
N PRO A 749 18.64 20.54 -2.64
CA PRO A 749 18.43 21.88 -3.16
C PRO A 749 17.74 21.91 -4.54
N LYS A 750 17.67 20.79 -5.27
CA LYS A 750 17.05 20.76 -6.60
C LYS A 750 15.55 20.45 -6.58
N GLY A 751 14.98 20.12 -5.42
CA GLY A 751 13.57 19.76 -5.29
C GLY A 751 13.27 18.36 -5.81
N THR A 752 12.02 18.14 -6.25
CA THR A 752 11.57 16.83 -6.73
C THR A 752 11.83 16.65 -8.23
N LEU A 753 11.84 15.40 -8.70
CA LEU A 753 11.93 15.10 -10.12
C LEU A 753 10.78 15.73 -10.91
N TYR A 754 9.57 15.76 -10.32
CA TYR A 754 8.41 16.42 -10.89
C TYR A 754 8.66 17.90 -11.17
N ASP A 755 9.26 18.63 -10.20
CA ASP A 755 9.51 20.07 -10.33
C ASP A 755 10.46 20.38 -11.49
N ILE A 756 11.44 19.51 -11.73
CA ILE A 756 12.43 19.70 -12.81
C ILE A 756 11.85 19.32 -14.18
N LEU A 757 11.09 18.23 -14.27
CA LEU A 757 10.51 17.79 -15.54
C LEU A 757 9.35 18.70 -15.99
N HIS A 758 8.50 19.12 -15.05
CA HIS A 758 7.17 19.68 -15.35
C HIS A 758 6.90 21.07 -14.74
N GLY A 759 7.78 21.56 -13.87
CA GLY A 759 7.66 22.88 -13.23
C GLY A 759 8.07 24.05 -14.13
N SER A 760 8.01 25.28 -13.58
CA SER A 760 8.37 26.51 -14.32
C SER A 760 9.87 26.65 -14.59
N LEU A 761 10.69 25.96 -13.80
CA LEU A 761 12.11 25.73 -14.05
C LEU A 761 12.25 24.61 -15.09
N LYS A 762 11.73 24.80 -16.31
CA LYS A 762 12.00 23.92 -17.46
C LYS A 762 13.50 23.96 -17.80
N SER A 763 14.34 23.37 -16.96
CA SER A 763 15.70 23.01 -17.33
C SER A 763 15.57 21.74 -18.16
N SER A 764 15.99 21.77 -19.42
CA SER A 764 16.00 20.55 -20.23
C SER A 764 17.00 19.57 -19.61
N LEU A 765 16.53 18.64 -18.78
CA LEU A 765 17.34 17.50 -18.36
C LEU A 765 17.78 16.80 -19.63
N ASP A 766 19.10 16.81 -19.88
CA ASP A 766 19.68 16.06 -20.98
C ASP A 766 19.47 14.56 -20.75
N TRP A 767 19.67 13.78 -21.81
CA TRP A 767 19.49 12.34 -21.72
C TRP A 767 20.39 11.69 -20.67
N ALA A 768 21.62 12.18 -20.51
CA ALA A 768 22.57 11.64 -19.54
C ALA A 768 22.04 11.76 -18.11
N SER A 769 21.50 12.92 -17.74
CA SER A 769 20.83 13.14 -16.47
C SER A 769 19.58 12.29 -16.30
N ARG A 770 18.69 12.24 -17.31
CA ARG A 770 17.48 11.40 -17.24
C ARG A 770 17.82 9.91 -17.07
N TYR A 771 18.84 9.43 -17.76
CA TYR A 771 19.33 8.06 -17.65
C TYR A 771 19.96 7.78 -16.28
N SER A 772 20.79 8.69 -15.75
CA SER A 772 21.34 8.57 -14.38
C SER A 772 20.21 8.50 -13.34
N ILE A 773 19.17 9.31 -13.50
CA ILE A 773 17.99 9.30 -12.62
C ILE A 773 17.27 7.93 -12.71
N ALA A 774 17.00 7.44 -13.91
CA ALA A 774 16.38 6.12 -14.12
C ALA A 774 17.17 4.98 -13.44
N VAL A 775 18.50 4.98 -13.60
CA VAL A 775 19.39 4.00 -12.97
C VAL A 775 19.37 4.11 -11.45
N GLY A 776 19.52 5.32 -10.91
CA GLY A 776 19.56 5.53 -9.46
C GLY A 776 18.24 5.14 -8.77
N VAL A 777 17.09 5.49 -9.36
CA VAL A 777 15.78 5.07 -8.84
C VAL A 777 15.63 3.55 -8.91
N ALA A 778 16.04 2.91 -10.02
CA ALA A 778 16.02 1.45 -10.14
C ALA A 778 16.94 0.75 -9.12
N GLN A 779 18.10 1.33 -8.81
CA GLN A 779 19.00 0.85 -7.76
C GLN A 779 18.37 0.94 -6.37
N GLY A 780 17.77 2.08 -6.05
CA GLY A 780 17.04 2.27 -4.79
C GLY A 780 15.91 1.25 -4.62
N LEU A 781 15.06 1.09 -5.64
CA LEU A 781 13.94 0.14 -5.58
C LEU A 781 14.40 -1.33 -5.54
N ALA A 782 15.45 -1.69 -6.29
CA ALA A 782 16.02 -3.04 -6.21
C ALA A 782 16.61 -3.34 -4.83
N PHE A 783 17.16 -2.32 -4.14
CA PHE A 783 17.60 -2.43 -2.76
C PHE A 783 16.40 -2.63 -1.80
N LEU A 784 15.37 -1.79 -1.89
CA LEU A 784 14.17 -1.90 -1.04
C LEU A 784 13.42 -3.23 -1.20
N HIS A 785 13.27 -3.70 -2.45
CA HIS A 785 12.66 -5.01 -2.73
C HIS A 785 13.56 -6.19 -2.29
N GLY A 786 14.86 -5.94 -2.08
CA GLY A 786 15.85 -6.93 -1.66
C GLY A 786 16.15 -6.93 -0.16
N CYS A 787 15.44 -6.14 0.65
CA CYS A 787 15.65 -6.08 2.10
C CYS A 787 15.41 -7.45 2.76
N THR A 788 16.35 -7.87 3.61
CA THR A 788 16.43 -9.24 4.14
C THR A 788 15.39 -9.58 5.20
N SER A 789 14.80 -8.59 5.87
CA SER A 789 13.76 -8.78 6.88
C SER A 789 12.35 -8.82 6.27
N SER A 790 12.10 -8.01 5.24
CA SER A 790 10.91 -7.99 4.39
C SER A 790 11.14 -6.96 3.29
N PRO A 791 10.60 -7.14 2.06
CA PRO A 791 10.66 -6.10 1.05
C PRO A 791 9.94 -4.84 1.54
N ILE A 792 10.57 -3.68 1.38
CA ILE A 792 9.96 -2.38 1.66
C ILE A 792 9.21 -1.96 0.39
N LEU A 793 7.88 -1.94 0.47
CA LEU A 793 7.01 -1.63 -0.67
C LEU A 793 6.43 -0.24 -0.53
N LEU A 794 6.68 0.63 -1.51
CA LEU A 794 6.26 2.01 -1.44
C LEU A 794 4.75 2.13 -1.67
N ILE A 795 4.06 2.82 -0.76
CA ILE A 795 2.63 3.12 -0.89
C ILE A 795 2.41 4.15 -2.01
N ASP A 796 3.33 5.10 -2.15
CA ASP A 796 3.28 6.14 -3.17
C ASP A 796 4.66 6.31 -3.81
N LEU A 797 4.82 5.79 -5.03
CA LEU A 797 6.00 5.99 -5.86
C LEU A 797 5.63 6.82 -7.09
N SER A 798 6.09 8.07 -7.12
CA SER A 798 5.87 9.02 -8.20
C SER A 798 7.07 9.95 -8.39
N SER A 799 7.09 10.76 -9.45
CA SER A 799 8.15 11.78 -9.61
C SER A 799 8.13 12.86 -8.52
N ARG A 800 7.06 12.99 -7.72
CA ARG A 800 7.03 13.85 -6.52
C ARG A 800 7.76 13.24 -5.33
N SER A 801 7.70 11.90 -5.20
CA SER A 801 8.41 11.16 -4.14
C SER A 801 9.92 11.01 -4.41
N ILE A 802 10.38 11.36 -5.61
CA ILE A 802 11.79 11.27 -6.00
C ILE A 802 12.41 12.66 -5.87
N VAL A 803 13.33 12.80 -4.92
CA VAL A 803 14.03 14.05 -4.63
C VAL A 803 15.42 14.03 -5.25
N LEU A 804 15.91 15.18 -5.71
CA LEU A 804 17.18 15.29 -6.42
C LEU A 804 18.21 16.08 -5.59
N LYS A 805 19.30 15.43 -5.19
CA LYS A 805 20.46 16.12 -4.58
C LYS A 805 21.18 16.98 -5.62
N SER A 806 21.38 16.39 -6.79
CA SER A 806 21.88 17.02 -8.00
C SER A 806 21.10 16.47 -9.21
N LEU A 807 21.34 17.02 -10.41
CA LEU A 807 20.63 16.59 -11.63
C LEU A 807 20.96 15.15 -12.08
N LYS A 808 21.80 14.41 -11.33
CA LYS A 808 22.18 13.01 -11.61
C LYS A 808 22.06 12.09 -10.41
N GLU A 809 21.64 12.61 -9.25
CA GLU A 809 21.63 11.87 -7.98
C GLU A 809 20.22 11.88 -7.39
N PRO A 810 19.37 10.90 -7.79
CA PRO A 810 18.04 10.77 -7.25
C PRO A 810 18.03 10.04 -5.91
N GLN A 811 17.07 10.41 -5.08
CA GLN A 811 16.73 9.72 -3.84
C GLN A 811 15.23 9.46 -3.77
N VAL A 812 14.85 8.21 -3.55
CA VAL A 812 13.45 7.79 -3.38
C VAL A 812 13.02 8.04 -1.93
N GLY A 813 11.98 8.84 -1.75
CA GLY A 813 11.39 9.20 -0.46
C GLY A 813 10.28 8.25 0.01
N ASP A 814 9.67 8.62 1.12
CA ASP A 814 8.38 8.10 1.63
C ASP A 814 8.35 6.61 1.99
N ILE A 815 9.53 6.06 2.29
CA ILE A 815 9.72 4.65 2.63
C ILE A 815 9.02 4.27 3.95
N GLU A 816 8.81 5.22 4.86
CA GLU A 816 8.19 4.99 6.16
C GLU A 816 6.69 4.75 6.09
N LEU A 817 6.02 5.23 5.03
CA LEU A 817 4.56 5.15 4.93
C LEU A 817 4.09 3.69 4.98
N CYS A 818 4.84 2.77 4.38
CA CYS A 818 4.48 1.35 4.32
C CYS A 818 4.55 0.59 5.65
N LYS A 819 5.32 1.11 6.60
CA LYS A 819 5.49 0.48 7.93
C LYS A 819 4.57 1.10 8.98
N VAL A 820 4.24 2.36 8.79
CA VAL A 820 3.45 3.16 9.75
C VAL A 820 1.95 3.10 9.44
N ILE A 821 1.57 2.84 8.19
CA ILE A 821 0.16 2.73 7.76
C ILE A 821 -0.28 1.26 7.83
N ASP A 822 -1.40 1.00 8.52
CA ASP A 822 -2.07 -0.31 8.56
C ASP A 822 -3.30 -0.29 7.62
N PRO A 823 -3.22 -0.89 6.42
CA PRO A 823 -4.33 -0.90 5.47
C PRO A 823 -5.55 -1.68 5.97
N SER A 824 -5.37 -2.61 6.92
CA SER A 824 -6.46 -3.46 7.44
C SER A 824 -7.45 -2.72 8.34
N LYS A 825 -7.05 -1.54 8.83
CA LYS A 825 -7.90 -0.64 9.63
C LYS A 825 -8.60 0.44 8.79
N SER A 826 -8.38 0.46 7.47
CA SER A 826 -9.04 1.39 6.56
C SER A 826 -10.43 0.88 6.18
N ASN A 827 -11.42 1.77 6.19
CA ASN A 827 -12.79 1.47 5.75
C ASN A 827 -12.98 1.69 4.22
N GLY A 828 -11.90 1.83 3.44
CA GLY A 828 -11.94 2.12 2.00
C GLY A 828 -10.97 1.26 1.18
N SER A 829 -11.05 1.32 -0.16
CA SER A 829 -10.19 0.56 -1.08
C SER A 829 -8.70 0.96 -0.99
N LEU A 830 -7.77 0.09 -1.39
CA LEU A 830 -6.35 0.43 -1.42
C LEU A 830 -6.02 1.48 -2.50
N SER A 831 -6.74 1.55 -3.62
CA SER A 831 -6.59 2.68 -4.58
C SER A 831 -7.01 4.02 -3.99
N THR A 832 -7.83 3.98 -2.94
CA THR A 832 -8.18 5.15 -2.14
C THR A 832 -7.13 5.52 -1.13
N VAL A 833 -6.09 4.71 -0.93
CA VAL A 833 -5.08 4.86 0.14
C VAL A 833 -3.64 4.85 -0.41
N ALA A 834 -3.40 4.33 -1.62
CA ALA A 834 -2.06 4.12 -2.18
C ALA A 834 -1.90 4.68 -3.61
N GLY A 835 -0.85 5.47 -3.81
CA GLY A 835 -0.35 5.96 -5.09
C GLY A 835 -0.87 7.33 -5.53
N SER A 836 0.02 8.11 -6.16
CA SER A 836 -0.29 9.34 -6.91
C SER A 836 -1.03 9.01 -8.22
N VAL A 837 -1.91 9.90 -8.65
CA VAL A 837 -2.74 9.72 -9.87
C VAL A 837 -1.87 9.42 -11.10
N GLY A 838 -2.26 8.41 -11.88
CA GLY A 838 -1.49 7.94 -13.05
C GLY A 838 -0.33 6.98 -12.74
N TYR A 839 0.08 6.87 -11.47
CA TYR A 839 1.09 5.88 -11.03
C TYR A 839 0.47 4.66 -10.35
N ILE A 840 -0.83 4.72 -10.04
CA ILE A 840 -1.57 3.66 -9.37
C ILE A 840 -1.63 2.44 -10.30
N PRO A 841 -1.07 1.28 -9.88
CA PRO A 841 -1.19 0.05 -10.65
C PRO A 841 -2.67 -0.34 -10.79
N PRO A 842 -3.12 -0.79 -11.98
CA PRO A 842 -4.52 -1.15 -12.21
C PRO A 842 -5.08 -2.14 -11.18
N GLU A 843 -4.21 -3.00 -10.64
CA GLU A 843 -4.55 -4.01 -9.65
C GLU A 843 -4.80 -3.51 -8.23
N TYR A 844 -4.22 -2.37 -7.83
CA TYR A 844 -4.38 -1.85 -6.46
C TYR A 844 -5.82 -1.48 -6.14
N ALA A 845 -6.61 -1.15 -7.16
CA ALA A 845 -8.02 -0.82 -7.00
C ALA A 845 -8.90 -2.03 -6.64
N TYR A 846 -8.39 -3.26 -6.66
CA TYR A 846 -9.19 -4.46 -6.34
C TYR A 846 -8.48 -5.52 -5.50
N THR A 847 -7.14 -5.58 -5.48
CA THR A 847 -6.41 -6.58 -4.66
C THR A 847 -6.32 -6.20 -3.19
N MET A 848 -6.53 -4.93 -2.85
CA MET A 848 -6.29 -4.35 -1.53
C MET A 848 -4.86 -4.57 -0.99
N ARG A 849 -3.89 -4.87 -1.86
CA ARG A 849 -2.48 -5.17 -1.46
C ARG A 849 -1.48 -4.36 -2.26
N VAL A 850 -0.52 -3.75 -1.57
CA VAL A 850 0.68 -3.17 -2.19
C VAL A 850 1.61 -4.33 -2.56
N THR A 851 2.12 -4.36 -3.79
CA THR A 851 2.94 -5.47 -4.30
C THR A 851 4.23 -4.97 -4.93
N MET A 852 5.24 -5.84 -5.04
CA MET A 852 6.46 -5.54 -5.78
C MET A 852 6.16 -5.20 -7.25
N ALA A 853 5.27 -5.96 -7.88
CA ALA A 853 4.85 -5.73 -9.26
C ALA A 853 4.13 -4.38 -9.44
N GLY A 854 3.37 -3.95 -8.42
CA GLY A 854 2.78 -2.62 -8.39
C GLY A 854 3.84 -1.51 -8.33
N ASN A 855 4.86 -1.63 -7.48
CA ASN A 855 5.98 -0.67 -7.50
C ASN A 855 6.75 -0.67 -8.82
N VAL A 856 6.89 -1.82 -9.49
CA VAL A 856 7.49 -1.89 -10.83
C VAL A 856 6.65 -1.10 -11.84
N TYR A 857 5.32 -1.17 -11.76
CA TYR A 857 4.43 -0.37 -12.62
C TYR A 857 4.62 1.13 -12.40
N SER A 858 4.57 1.57 -11.14
CA SER A 858 4.76 2.99 -10.81
C SER A 858 6.14 3.49 -11.27
N PHE A 859 7.19 2.67 -11.13
CA PHE A 859 8.50 2.97 -11.71
C PHE A 859 8.49 3.03 -13.25
N GLY A 860 7.75 2.13 -13.89
CA GLY A 860 7.51 2.17 -15.33
C GLY A 860 6.92 3.50 -15.79
N VAL A 861 5.97 4.05 -15.03
CA VAL A 861 5.40 5.39 -15.30
C VAL A 861 6.47 6.49 -15.17
N VAL A 862 7.32 6.44 -14.14
CA VAL A 862 8.47 7.38 -13.99
C VAL A 862 9.42 7.29 -15.19
N LEU A 863 9.71 6.08 -15.69
CA LEU A 863 10.51 5.92 -16.92
C LEU A 863 9.83 6.57 -18.13
N LEU A 864 8.51 6.43 -18.26
CA LEU A 864 7.77 7.06 -19.34
C LEU A 864 7.81 8.59 -19.26
N GLU A 865 7.72 9.18 -18.07
CA GLU A 865 7.90 10.64 -17.91
C GLU A 865 9.30 11.08 -18.34
N LEU A 866 10.34 10.35 -17.94
CA LEU A 866 11.73 10.62 -18.34
C LEU A 866 11.94 10.48 -19.87
N LEU A 867 11.26 9.53 -20.51
CA LEU A 867 11.39 9.29 -21.95
C LEU A 867 10.60 10.29 -22.80
N THR A 868 9.44 10.73 -22.32
CA THR A 868 8.47 11.52 -23.10
C THR A 868 8.47 13.01 -22.73
N GLY A 869 8.91 13.36 -21.52
CA GLY A 869 8.76 14.71 -20.97
C GLY A 869 7.31 15.09 -20.64
N LYS A 870 6.36 14.14 -20.70
CA LYS A 870 4.95 14.34 -20.34
C LYS A 870 4.71 13.93 -18.89
N ALA A 871 3.74 14.58 -18.24
CA ALA A 871 3.28 14.18 -16.91
C ALA A 871 2.53 12.84 -16.94
N ALA A 872 2.51 12.13 -15.81
CA ALA A 872 1.87 10.82 -15.66
C ALA A 872 0.37 10.78 -16.02
N VAL A 873 -0.32 11.92 -15.99
CA VAL A 873 -1.63 12.11 -16.60
C VAL A 873 -1.51 13.33 -17.50
N SER A 874 -2.09 13.32 -18.70
CA SER A 874 -2.10 14.47 -19.58
C SER A 874 -3.34 14.37 -20.49
N GLU A 875 -4.08 15.47 -20.66
CA GLU A 875 -5.28 15.50 -21.50
C GLU A 875 -6.33 14.43 -21.09
N GLY A 876 -6.47 14.22 -19.78
CA GLY A 876 -7.44 13.30 -19.19
C GLY A 876 -7.07 11.83 -19.35
N THR A 877 -5.89 11.55 -19.91
CA THR A 877 -5.41 10.21 -20.20
C THR A 877 -4.17 9.91 -19.37
N GLU A 878 -4.15 8.76 -18.71
CA GLU A 878 -2.94 8.24 -18.07
C GLU A 878 -1.84 7.99 -19.09
N LEU A 879 -0.62 8.45 -18.79
CA LEU A 879 0.53 8.35 -19.69
C LEU A 879 0.82 6.89 -20.08
N ALA A 880 0.73 5.97 -19.11
CA ALA A 880 0.89 4.53 -19.37
C ALA A 880 -0.09 4.02 -20.44
N LYS A 881 -1.37 4.39 -20.31
CA LYS A 881 -2.43 4.00 -21.25
C LYS A 881 -2.24 4.63 -22.63
N TRP A 882 -1.87 5.90 -22.67
CA TRP A 882 -1.56 6.60 -23.92
C TRP A 882 -0.38 5.94 -24.65
N VAL A 883 0.71 5.64 -23.93
CA VAL A 883 1.90 4.97 -24.50
C VAL A 883 1.57 3.55 -24.97
N LEU A 884 0.86 2.76 -24.17
CA LEU A 884 0.44 1.40 -24.54
C LEU A 884 -0.45 1.37 -25.80
N SER A 885 -1.35 2.34 -25.94
CA SER A 885 -2.22 2.42 -27.12
C SER A 885 -1.45 2.80 -28.39
N ASN A 886 -0.38 3.60 -28.27
CA ASN A 886 0.44 4.04 -29.39
C ASN A 886 1.59 3.07 -29.74
N SER A 887 2.00 2.19 -28.81
CA SER A 887 3.11 1.26 -29.00
C SER A 887 2.77 0.02 -29.84
N VAL A 888 1.48 -0.31 -30.01
CA VAL A 888 1.00 -1.43 -30.84
C VAL A 888 1.30 -1.24 -32.34
N ARG A 889 1.64 -0.02 -32.77
CA ARG A 889 1.98 0.30 -34.17
C ARG A 889 3.51 0.45 -34.30
N PRO A 890 4.24 -0.50 -34.90
CA PRO A 890 5.71 -0.52 -34.93
C PRO A 890 6.34 0.78 -35.48
N ASN A 891 5.68 1.41 -36.46
CA ASN A 891 6.17 2.62 -37.14
C ASN A 891 5.95 3.91 -36.33
N LYS A 892 5.47 3.85 -35.08
CA LYS A 892 5.16 5.04 -34.25
C LYS A 892 5.93 5.13 -32.93
N LEU A 893 6.79 4.17 -32.59
CA LEU A 893 7.54 4.19 -31.32
C LEU A 893 8.40 5.45 -31.15
N ASP A 894 8.96 5.96 -32.25
CA ASP A 894 9.75 7.19 -32.25
C ASP A 894 8.95 8.46 -31.90
N HIS A 895 7.65 8.46 -32.18
CA HIS A 895 6.78 9.61 -31.93
C HIS A 895 6.36 9.71 -30.46
N ILE A 896 6.71 8.70 -29.65
CA ILE A 896 6.45 8.67 -28.21
C ILE A 896 7.53 9.44 -27.44
N LEU A 897 8.77 9.41 -27.95
CA LEU A 897 9.92 10.00 -27.26
C LEU A 897 9.89 11.52 -27.27
N ASP A 898 10.51 12.12 -26.26
CA ASP A 898 10.80 13.56 -26.23
C ASP A 898 11.63 13.92 -27.47
N PHE A 899 10.99 14.63 -28.41
CA PHE A 899 11.60 14.96 -29.70
C PHE A 899 12.82 15.88 -29.53
N SER A 900 12.86 16.71 -28.48
CA SER A 900 13.96 17.64 -28.25
C SER A 900 15.26 16.91 -27.89
N ILE A 901 15.16 15.75 -27.24
CA ILE A 901 16.30 14.94 -26.78
C ILE A 901 16.63 13.83 -27.77
N SER A 902 15.63 13.12 -28.28
CA SER A 902 15.85 11.99 -29.18
C SER A 902 16.54 12.38 -30.49
N ARG A 903 16.46 13.64 -30.92
CA ARG A 903 17.17 14.16 -32.10
C ARG A 903 18.64 14.56 -31.86
N THR A 904 19.12 14.52 -30.62
CA THR A 904 20.50 14.97 -30.28
C THR A 904 21.57 14.06 -30.89
N SER A 905 21.33 12.75 -30.96
CA SER A 905 22.16 11.79 -31.70
C SER A 905 21.42 10.47 -31.91
N LEU A 906 21.87 9.69 -32.90
CA LEU A 906 21.34 8.34 -33.16
C LEU A 906 21.54 7.40 -31.96
N VAL A 907 22.67 7.54 -31.25
CA VAL A 907 23.00 6.73 -30.06
C VAL A 907 21.99 7.01 -28.94
N VAL A 908 21.73 8.29 -28.63
CA VAL A 908 20.72 8.69 -27.63
C VAL A 908 19.35 8.15 -27.99
N ARG A 909 18.93 8.29 -29.26
CA ARG A 909 17.64 7.76 -29.73
C ARG A 909 17.51 6.24 -29.53
N ASN A 910 18.53 5.48 -29.92
CA ASN A 910 18.53 4.02 -29.76
C ASN A 910 18.49 3.61 -28.28
N GLN A 911 19.23 4.33 -27.43
CA GLN A 911 19.22 4.11 -25.99
C GLN A 911 17.83 4.39 -25.40
N MET A 912 17.21 5.51 -25.78
CA MET A 912 15.84 5.86 -25.36
C MET A 912 14.82 4.81 -25.80
N LEU A 913 14.88 4.33 -27.03
CA LEU A 913 13.98 3.27 -27.53
C LEU A 913 14.14 1.96 -26.77
N ALA A 914 15.35 1.59 -26.39
CA ALA A 914 15.59 0.40 -25.60
C ALA A 914 15.10 0.55 -24.15
N VAL A 915 15.29 1.72 -23.52
CA VAL A 915 14.68 2.02 -22.22
C VAL A 915 13.16 2.06 -22.30
N LEU A 916 12.57 2.53 -23.42
CA LEU A 916 11.12 2.48 -23.65
C LEU A 916 10.58 1.04 -23.66
N LYS A 917 11.32 0.07 -24.20
CA LYS A 917 10.94 -1.36 -24.10
C LYS A 917 10.93 -1.86 -22.66
N VAL A 918 11.88 -1.42 -21.84
CA VAL A 918 11.89 -1.72 -20.40
C VAL A 918 10.67 -1.09 -19.73
N ALA A 919 10.39 0.19 -20.01
CA ALA A 919 9.25 0.90 -19.47
C ALA A 919 7.92 0.23 -19.83
N LEU A 920 7.75 -0.20 -21.08
CA LEU A 920 6.57 -0.96 -21.55
C LEU A 920 6.39 -2.29 -20.82
N ALA A 921 7.48 -3.02 -20.54
CA ALA A 921 7.42 -4.23 -19.72
C ALA A 921 7.01 -3.91 -18.28
N CYS A 922 7.50 -2.80 -17.71
CA CYS A 922 7.15 -2.36 -16.38
C CYS A 922 5.67 -1.91 -16.26
N VAL A 923 5.12 -1.19 -17.25
CA VAL A 923 3.72 -0.73 -17.23
C VAL A 923 2.73 -1.73 -17.81
N SER A 924 3.13 -3.00 -17.95
CA SER A 924 2.22 -4.06 -18.38
C SER A 924 0.95 -4.07 -17.51
N VAL A 925 -0.22 -4.17 -18.15
CA VAL A 925 -1.50 -4.26 -17.43
C VAL A 925 -1.51 -5.49 -16.52
N THR A 926 -0.86 -6.58 -16.96
CA THR A 926 -0.66 -7.80 -16.19
C THR A 926 0.54 -7.66 -15.25
N PRO A 927 0.38 -7.75 -13.91
CA PRO A 927 1.47 -7.52 -12.96
C PRO A 927 2.62 -8.53 -13.04
N GLU A 928 2.38 -9.76 -13.50
CA GLU A 928 3.37 -10.86 -13.52
C GLU A 928 4.23 -10.81 -14.77
N SER A 929 3.74 -10.14 -15.81
CA SER A 929 4.53 -9.82 -17.00
C SER A 929 5.55 -8.71 -16.69
N ARG A 930 5.41 -8.04 -15.53
CA ARG A 930 6.35 -7.00 -15.11
C ARG A 930 7.62 -7.65 -14.54
N PRO A 931 8.80 -7.27 -15.04
CA PRO A 931 10.07 -7.79 -14.52
C PRO A 931 10.30 -7.36 -13.07
N LYS A 932 10.96 -8.20 -12.26
CA LYS A 932 11.41 -7.81 -10.91
C LYS A 932 12.38 -6.61 -11.00
N MET A 933 12.40 -5.73 -10.00
CA MET A 933 13.26 -4.53 -10.04
C MET A 933 14.76 -4.83 -10.23
N LYS A 934 15.25 -5.96 -9.71
CA LYS A 934 16.63 -6.41 -9.97
C LYS A 934 16.89 -6.74 -11.44
N SER A 935 15.89 -7.31 -12.12
CA SER A 935 15.94 -7.56 -13.56
C SER A 935 15.80 -6.25 -14.36
N VAL A 936 14.89 -5.36 -13.96
CA VAL A 936 14.74 -4.03 -14.56
C VAL A 936 16.05 -3.25 -14.52
N LEU A 937 16.72 -3.21 -13.36
CA LEU A 937 18.01 -2.56 -13.21
C LEU A 937 19.06 -3.14 -14.18
N ARG A 938 19.14 -4.47 -14.30
CA ARG A 938 20.04 -5.12 -15.27
C ARG A 938 19.67 -4.77 -16.72
N MET A 939 18.38 -4.75 -17.04
CA MET A 939 17.90 -4.39 -18.38
C MET A 939 18.31 -2.97 -18.74
N ILE A 940 18.11 -2.00 -17.84
CA ILE A 940 18.51 -0.59 -18.04
C ILE A 940 20.03 -0.48 -18.20
N LEU A 941 20.82 -1.09 -17.31
CA LEU A 941 22.29 -1.05 -17.37
C LEU A 941 22.88 -1.68 -18.64
N ASN A 942 22.16 -2.63 -19.26
CA ASN A 942 22.57 -3.30 -20.49
C ASN A 942 22.13 -2.58 -21.77
N VAL A 943 21.44 -1.45 -21.65
CA VAL A 943 21.11 -0.63 -22.81
C VAL A 943 22.38 0.07 -23.29
N ARG A 944 23.02 -0.50 -24.32
CA ARG A 944 24.18 0.07 -25.02
C ARG A 944 23.79 0.63 -26.38
#